data_AF-A0A661V6G5-F1
#
_entry.id   AF-A0A661V6G5-F1
#
_cell.length_a   1.000
_cell.length_b   1.000
_cell.length_c   1.000
_cell.angle_alpha   90.00
_cell.angle_beta   90.00
_cell.angle_gamma   90.00
#
_symmetry.space_group_name_H-M   'P 1'
#
loop_
_entity.id
_entity.type
_entity.pdbx_description
1 polymer ?
#
loop_
_entity_poly.entity_id
_entity_poly.type
_entity_poly.pdbx_seq_one_letter_code
_entity_poly.pdbx_strand_id
1 'polypeptide(L)'
;SIDLIFIFDISGKLAKIEDRNGNAHTLTYNTGGDLEQVSDGLGRTLDFTYTSGQLTAVQDQSGRSIALSYTGGDLIGFIDASGNQTAYSYTEAGGLAGLLTSVTRAEGNTPHTQTYDSMARVSIQTESNGNRLTITYDTPEQGVTTFTDALSNSKSHTHDSSNNLAKFKDARGNETTYTYDGNGRVITITNRLGDTTTYTYHTGSGKISSITKPYGTTTTVSYTQRSKNGFDYYDLTSIAYPDATTKSYVYDSDGNKISITNEAGNLFTYTYNSRGQILTVTLPGGGTETFTYNNDATKSTKTDASGNVTSYSYDTKKRLSRITFANGTTKEVTYDNNDNVLTSRDELGNTVTYTYDSNNRMVSKTDRLGNTTTYSYDGNDRLIRVTDPMGTTTMTYDEFGREKTITDGNGNTTTFGYDANGNITSVTNAQGKVWTTAYDAEGRITSIADPMGNTISFINDKLGRITEMSTPSGNTTKKTYDTRSYVLSAEDPLGNVTSKTYDTTGQIIGVTLPGGTISATYQRSATFKITKVTDPNGSEWLRAYDTAGRLTSNTDPLGNQTTYTYDNRNRKLQITLPSSTVDITYDATGNVIRKRMSDGTDLHFSYDAMNQMTAGDGITATYDANGNVVESNGLITTRDAGNRITSITYAPGKTITYAYDTFNRVATVTDWLNGTTSFTYTDASKLATITRPNGITTTYTYNADGLRTRITEGNLSDIQLSYDANNNITTINQTVPLDPAPNSLGTTSYNFDAASQVSSFTYDNMGRLTSDGVRTYTWDDASRLTGYGEGGITTSFTYDSLGSRLSRTQDGITKSYIWNYAFVIHSVCIEKQNGTDLRYYIYNPAGVLL
;
A
#
# COMPACT_ATOMS: atom_id res chain seq x y z
N SER A 1 20.08 -9.65 15.21
CA SER A 1 20.20 -9.13 16.58
C SER A 1 21.57 -8.51 16.74
N ILE A 2 21.69 -7.32 17.32
CA ILE A 2 22.98 -6.78 17.76
C ILE A 2 23.27 -7.46 19.09
N ASP A 3 24.38 -8.19 19.15
CA ASP A 3 24.81 -8.85 20.39
C ASP A 3 25.44 -7.76 21.27
N LEU A 4 24.87 -7.51 22.46
CA LEU A 4 25.29 -6.47 23.40
C LEU A 4 26.08 -7.08 24.57
N ILE A 5 27.09 -6.35 25.03
CA ILE A 5 27.95 -6.68 26.16
C ILE A 5 27.61 -5.72 27.30
N PHE A 6 27.26 -6.28 28.46
CA PHE A 6 27.00 -5.52 29.69
C PHE A 6 28.22 -5.62 30.60
N ILE A 7 28.87 -4.49 30.88
CA ILE A 7 30.10 -4.44 31.68
C ILE A 7 29.79 -3.79 33.02
N PHE A 8 30.06 -4.54 34.08
CA PHE A 8 29.86 -4.11 35.46
C PHE A 8 31.20 -3.79 36.12
N ASP A 9 31.22 -2.79 37.01
CA ASP A 9 32.37 -2.52 37.86
C ASP A 9 32.48 -3.56 38.99
N ILE A 10 33.54 -3.47 39.80
CA ILE A 10 33.78 -4.39 40.92
C ILE A 10 32.71 -4.34 42.03
N SER A 11 31.89 -3.28 42.05
CA SER A 11 30.76 -3.13 42.98
C SER A 11 29.45 -3.70 42.40
N GLY A 12 29.46 -4.15 41.15
CA GLY A 12 28.29 -4.68 40.45
C GLY A 12 27.44 -3.61 39.75
N LYS A 13 27.91 -2.36 39.62
CA LYS A 13 27.19 -1.32 38.88
C LYS A 13 27.47 -1.42 37.39
N LEU A 14 26.45 -1.20 36.56
CA LEU A 14 26.59 -1.24 35.11
C LEU A 14 27.35 0.00 34.63
N ALA A 15 28.61 -0.16 34.24
CA ALA A 15 29.46 0.95 33.79
C ALA A 15 29.33 1.21 32.28
N LYS A 16 29.05 0.17 31.50
CA LYS A 16 29.03 0.26 30.03
C LYS A 16 28.09 -0.77 29.40
N ILE A 17 27.34 -0.34 28.40
CA ILE A 17 26.64 -1.22 27.45
C ILE A 17 27.34 -1.03 26.11
N GLU A 18 27.99 -2.07 25.62
CA GLU A 18 28.86 -2.02 24.44
C GLU A 18 28.39 -3.00 23.37
N ASP A 19 28.45 -2.63 22.09
CA ASP A 19 28.29 -3.58 20.99
C ASP A 19 29.63 -4.23 20.59
N ARG A 20 29.57 -5.24 19.71
CA ARG A 20 30.77 -5.93 19.22
C ARG A 20 31.82 -5.00 18.56
N ASN A 21 31.45 -3.79 18.14
CA ASN A 21 32.30 -2.81 17.47
C ASN A 21 32.90 -1.80 18.45
N GLY A 22 32.65 -1.93 19.75
CA GLY A 22 33.12 -1.01 20.78
C GLY A 22 32.28 0.27 20.87
N ASN A 23 31.18 0.39 20.10
CA ASN A 23 30.24 1.47 20.29
C ASN A 23 29.54 1.27 21.62
N ALA A 24 29.43 2.31 22.43
CA ALA A 24 28.97 2.12 23.78
C ALA A 24 28.14 3.26 24.33
N HIS A 25 27.25 2.88 25.22
CA HIS A 25 26.71 3.76 26.24
C HIS A 25 27.53 3.61 27.51
N THR A 26 28.13 4.70 27.96
CA THR A 26 28.85 4.79 29.23
C THR A 26 27.92 5.38 30.28
N LEU A 27 27.89 4.76 31.45
CA LEU A 27 27.06 5.14 32.57
C LEU A 27 27.97 5.66 33.69
N THR A 28 27.71 6.87 34.18
CA THR A 28 28.42 7.45 35.32
C THR A 28 27.47 7.60 36.51
N TYR A 29 28.01 7.52 37.72
CA TYR A 29 27.25 7.53 38.96
C TYR A 29 27.76 8.62 39.91
N ASN A 30 26.87 9.25 40.65
CA ASN A 30 27.22 10.26 41.66
C ASN A 30 27.84 9.60 42.91
N THR A 31 28.29 10.40 43.88
CA THR A 31 28.90 9.90 45.14
C THR A 31 27.93 9.12 46.04
N GLY A 32 26.62 9.38 45.93
CA GLY A 32 25.56 8.63 46.61
C GLY A 32 25.26 7.28 45.94
N GLY A 33 25.74 7.11 44.71
CA GLY A 33 25.66 5.89 43.94
C GLY A 33 24.52 5.82 42.92
N ASP A 34 23.75 6.89 42.75
CA ASP A 34 22.70 7.00 41.73
C ASP A 34 23.29 7.28 40.35
N LEU A 35 22.60 6.83 39.30
CA LEU A 35 23.01 7.04 37.90
C LEU A 35 22.95 8.53 37.59
N GLU A 36 24.05 9.16 37.20
CA GLU A 36 24.14 10.60 36.95
C GLU A 36 24.01 10.92 35.46
N GLN A 37 24.66 10.13 34.60
CA GLN A 37 24.62 10.35 33.15
C GLN A 37 24.73 9.03 32.39
N VAL A 38 24.04 8.96 31.24
CA VAL A 38 24.30 7.99 30.19
C VAL A 38 24.78 8.76 28.96
N SER A 39 25.99 8.47 28.47
CA SER A 39 26.57 9.08 27.28
C SER A 39 26.82 8.04 26.21
N ASP A 40 26.58 8.38 24.94
CA ASP A 40 26.94 7.53 23.80
C ASP A 40 28.36 7.77 23.26
N GLY A 41 29.11 8.66 23.92
CA GLY A 41 30.47 9.06 23.50
C GLY A 41 30.52 9.94 22.24
N LEU A 42 29.38 10.35 21.68
CA LEU A 42 29.26 11.16 20.47
C LEU A 42 28.62 12.54 20.75
N GLY A 43 28.54 12.91 22.02
CA GLY A 43 27.94 14.17 22.48
C GLY A 43 26.44 14.10 22.69
N ARG A 44 25.81 12.91 22.62
CA ARG A 44 24.44 12.71 23.11
C ARG A 44 24.50 12.16 24.53
N THR A 45 23.71 12.76 25.41
CA THR A 45 23.65 12.42 26.83
C THR A 45 22.21 12.36 27.28
N LEU A 46 21.99 11.56 28.31
CA LEU A 46 20.85 11.68 29.22
C LEU A 46 21.44 11.94 30.61
N ASP A 47 21.10 13.09 31.18
CA ASP A 47 21.52 13.55 32.49
C ASP A 47 20.36 13.34 33.48
N PHE A 48 20.66 12.73 34.62
CA PHE A 48 19.68 12.26 35.61
C PHE A 48 19.84 13.05 36.91
N THR A 49 18.80 13.74 37.35
CA THR A 49 18.83 14.60 38.54
C THR A 49 17.98 14.02 39.66
N TYR A 50 18.56 13.93 40.86
CA TYR A 50 17.91 13.35 42.04
C TYR A 50 17.71 14.38 43.15
N THR A 51 16.58 14.29 43.85
CA THR A 51 16.31 15.03 45.09
C THR A 51 15.89 14.02 46.17
N SER A 52 16.59 14.01 47.31
CA SER A 52 16.31 13.07 48.41
C SER A 52 16.24 11.60 47.98
N GLY A 53 17.08 11.20 47.01
CA GLY A 53 17.15 9.83 46.47
C GLY A 53 16.11 9.48 45.40
N GLN A 54 15.27 10.42 44.98
CA GLN A 54 14.27 10.21 43.92
C GLN A 54 14.69 10.89 42.62
N LEU A 55 14.54 10.21 41.47
CA LEU A 55 14.83 10.76 40.15
C LEU A 55 13.79 11.83 39.79
N THR A 56 14.16 13.11 39.92
CA THR A 56 13.24 14.24 39.70
C THR A 56 13.29 14.82 38.29
N ALA A 57 14.35 14.58 37.52
CA ALA A 57 14.42 15.01 36.12
C ALA A 57 15.35 14.13 35.28
N VAL A 58 15.03 14.02 34.00
CA VAL A 58 15.93 13.48 32.97
C VAL A 58 16.04 14.52 31.86
N GLN A 59 17.25 14.94 31.52
CA GLN A 59 17.54 15.96 30.51
C GLN A 59 18.42 15.37 29.40
N ASP A 60 18.12 15.68 28.14
CA ASP A 60 18.98 15.31 27.02
C ASP A 60 20.04 16.38 26.72
N GLN A 61 20.99 16.07 25.82
CA GLN A 61 22.09 16.96 25.45
C GLN A 61 21.67 18.33 24.90
N SER A 62 20.41 18.49 24.50
CA SER A 62 19.87 19.75 23.98
C SER A 62 19.26 20.65 25.06
N GLY A 63 19.23 20.17 26.32
CA GLY A 63 18.56 20.84 27.43
C GLY A 63 17.07 20.50 27.55
N ARG A 64 16.53 19.69 26.64
CA ARG A 64 15.15 19.18 26.72
C ARG A 64 15.04 18.24 27.92
N SER A 65 14.06 18.46 28.79
CA SER A 65 13.91 17.68 30.03
C SER A 65 12.49 17.21 30.27
N ILE A 66 12.36 16.10 30.99
CA ILE A 66 11.13 15.72 31.68
C ILE A 66 11.31 15.93 33.19
N ALA A 67 10.24 16.28 33.89
CA ALA A 67 10.23 16.40 35.35
C ALA A 67 9.33 15.31 35.95
N LEU A 68 9.77 14.65 37.01
CA LEU A 68 9.08 13.54 37.67
C LEU A 68 8.68 13.96 39.08
N SER A 69 7.47 13.58 39.50
CA SER A 69 6.90 13.93 40.81
C SER A 69 6.51 12.69 41.59
N TYR A 70 6.73 12.72 42.90
CA TYR A 70 6.52 11.57 43.79
C TYR A 70 5.67 11.92 45.00
N THR A 71 5.01 10.92 45.58
CA THR A 71 4.45 10.99 46.94
C THR A 71 4.90 9.74 47.69
N GLY A 72 5.60 9.92 48.81
CA GLY A 72 6.32 8.80 49.42
C GLY A 72 7.35 8.26 48.43
N GLY A 73 7.28 6.98 48.07
CA GLY A 73 8.14 6.35 47.05
C GLY A 73 7.52 6.21 45.66
N ASP A 74 6.23 6.52 45.49
CA ASP A 74 5.48 6.27 44.25
C ASP A 74 5.58 7.45 43.30
N LEU A 75 5.83 7.17 42.01
CA LEU A 75 5.85 8.17 40.93
C LEU A 75 4.42 8.59 40.62
N ILE A 76 3.98 9.76 41.08
CA ILE A 76 2.59 10.23 40.88
C ILE A 76 2.36 10.97 39.55
N GLY A 77 3.43 11.26 38.81
CA GLY A 77 3.30 11.84 37.48
C GLY A 77 4.61 12.34 36.90
N PHE A 78 4.57 12.76 35.64
CA PHE A 78 5.65 13.47 34.99
C PHE A 78 5.12 14.62 34.13
N ILE A 79 5.97 15.61 33.90
CA ILE A 79 5.78 16.71 32.97
C ILE A 79 6.73 16.48 31.79
N ASP A 80 6.19 16.41 30.58
CA ASP A 80 6.97 16.22 29.36
C ASP A 80 7.76 17.48 28.95
N ALA A 81 8.53 17.36 27.87
CA ALA A 81 9.37 18.44 27.35
C ALA A 81 8.60 19.67 26.82
N SER A 82 7.29 19.55 26.65
CA SER A 82 6.38 20.62 26.24
C SER A 82 5.54 21.16 27.40
N GLY A 83 5.73 20.65 28.61
CA GLY A 83 4.98 21.07 29.79
C GLY A 83 3.68 20.29 30.04
N ASN A 84 3.40 19.25 29.26
CA ASN A 84 2.18 18.45 29.41
C ASN A 84 2.33 17.44 30.55
N GLN A 85 1.32 17.34 31.42
CA GLN A 85 1.38 16.53 32.63
C GLN A 85 0.65 15.20 32.47
N THR A 86 1.32 14.08 32.73
CA THR A 86 0.68 12.78 32.94
C THR A 86 0.70 12.44 34.42
N ALA A 87 -0.41 11.96 34.97
CA ALA A 87 -0.55 11.58 36.38
C ALA A 87 -0.83 10.08 36.53
N TYR A 88 -0.37 9.53 37.66
CA TYR A 88 -0.51 8.14 38.04
C TYR A 88 -1.23 8.04 39.39
N SER A 89 -2.13 7.08 39.51
CA SER A 89 -2.79 6.76 40.79
C SER A 89 -2.47 5.33 41.22
N TYR A 90 -2.43 5.07 42.52
CA TYR A 90 -2.02 3.80 43.09
C TYR A 90 -3.00 3.29 44.15
N THR A 91 -2.95 2.00 44.44
CA THR A 91 -3.67 1.34 45.53
C THR A 91 -2.76 0.35 46.26
N GLU A 92 -3.26 -0.17 47.38
CA GLU A 92 -2.75 -1.36 48.04
C GLU A 92 -3.73 -2.51 47.85
N ALA A 93 -3.23 -3.71 47.56
CA ALA A 93 -4.02 -4.95 47.53
C ALA A 93 -3.13 -6.15 47.86
N GLY A 94 -3.68 -7.16 48.54
CA GLY A 94 -2.91 -8.38 48.88
C GLY A 94 -1.68 -8.13 49.76
N GLY A 95 -1.66 -7.03 50.53
CA GLY A 95 -0.50 -6.60 51.32
C GLY A 95 0.64 -5.98 50.51
N LEU A 96 0.41 -5.69 49.21
CA LEU A 96 1.35 -4.99 48.34
C LEU A 96 0.82 -3.60 48.00
N ALA A 97 1.55 -2.56 48.42
CA ALA A 97 1.30 -1.16 48.05
C ALA A 97 1.93 -0.81 46.69
N GLY A 98 1.62 0.38 46.16
CA GLY A 98 2.23 0.87 44.91
C GLY A 98 1.66 0.21 43.65
N LEU A 99 0.44 -0.32 43.71
CA LEU A 99 -0.22 -0.95 42.56
C LEU A 99 -0.93 0.09 41.69
N LEU A 100 -0.47 0.29 40.46
CA LEU A 100 -0.99 1.31 39.53
C LEU A 100 -2.48 1.08 39.21
N THR A 101 -3.34 2.03 39.58
CA THR A 101 -4.79 1.95 39.31
C THR A 101 -5.21 2.70 38.06
N SER A 102 -4.51 3.78 37.69
CA SER A 102 -4.85 4.58 36.51
C SER A 102 -3.69 5.41 36.01
N VAL A 103 -3.76 5.75 34.72
CA VAL A 103 -2.90 6.76 34.08
C VAL A 103 -3.82 7.84 33.50
N THR A 104 -3.75 9.04 34.05
CA THR A 104 -4.44 10.22 33.51
C THR A 104 -3.48 10.96 32.60
N ARG A 105 -3.82 11.06 31.32
CA ARG A 105 -3.02 11.74 30.30
C ARG A 105 -3.16 13.26 30.43
N ALA A 106 -2.37 14.01 29.65
CA ALA A 106 -2.34 15.47 29.74
C ALA A 106 -3.63 16.15 29.29
N GLU A 107 -4.38 15.56 28.36
CA GLU A 107 -5.73 16.01 28.02
C GLU A 107 -6.76 15.69 29.13
N GLY A 108 -6.34 15.08 30.23
CA GLY A 108 -7.19 14.73 31.38
C GLY A 108 -7.98 13.42 31.22
N ASN A 109 -7.91 12.76 30.06
CA ASN A 109 -8.53 11.47 29.87
C ASN A 109 -7.75 10.35 30.59
N THR A 110 -8.49 9.32 31.02
CA THR A 110 -7.94 8.12 31.65
C THR A 110 -8.35 6.91 30.79
N PRO A 111 -7.56 6.53 29.78
CA PRO A 111 -7.95 5.47 28.83
C PRO A 111 -8.32 4.17 29.50
N HIS A 112 -7.62 3.79 30.58
CA HIS A 112 -7.90 2.59 31.33
C HIS A 112 -7.63 2.79 32.83
N THR A 113 -8.40 2.06 33.64
CA THR A 113 -8.19 1.85 35.08
C THR A 113 -8.10 0.36 35.37
N GLN A 114 -7.56 -0.03 36.53
CA GLN A 114 -7.44 -1.44 36.88
C GLN A 114 -7.57 -1.72 38.38
N THR A 115 -8.05 -2.92 38.69
CA THR A 115 -8.17 -3.47 40.05
C THR A 115 -7.34 -4.73 40.19
N TYR A 116 -7.16 -5.16 41.44
CA TYR A 116 -6.28 -6.27 41.80
C TYR A 116 -7.02 -7.35 42.58
N ASP A 117 -6.54 -8.59 42.51
CA ASP A 117 -6.98 -9.69 43.36
C ASP A 117 -6.27 -9.67 44.73
N SER A 118 -6.57 -10.64 45.59
CA SER A 118 -5.95 -10.78 46.92
C SER A 118 -4.46 -11.16 46.88
N MET A 119 -3.92 -11.48 45.69
CA MET A 119 -2.50 -11.78 45.45
C MET A 119 -1.81 -10.63 44.70
N ALA A 120 -2.43 -9.44 44.63
CA ALA A 120 -1.92 -8.26 43.93
C ALA A 120 -1.71 -8.45 42.42
N ARG A 121 -2.47 -9.35 41.77
CA ARG A 121 -2.49 -9.51 40.31
C ARG A 121 -3.65 -8.73 39.71
N VAL A 122 -3.49 -8.17 38.51
CA VAL A 122 -4.55 -7.40 37.85
C VAL A 122 -5.76 -8.29 37.62
N SER A 123 -6.89 -7.97 38.26
CA SER A 123 -8.12 -8.76 38.17
C SER A 123 -9.12 -8.20 37.16
N ILE A 124 -9.18 -6.87 37.02
CA ILE A 124 -10.07 -6.21 36.07
C ILE A 124 -9.39 -4.98 35.51
N GLN A 125 -9.46 -4.79 34.19
CA GLN A 125 -9.17 -3.53 33.53
C GLN A 125 -10.47 -2.92 33.01
N THR A 126 -10.68 -1.62 33.25
CA THR A 126 -11.88 -0.90 32.81
C THR A 126 -11.45 0.26 31.91
N GLU A 127 -11.95 0.28 30.67
CA GLU A 127 -11.73 1.38 29.73
C GLU A 127 -12.52 2.65 30.13
N SER A 128 -12.19 3.81 29.54
CA SER A 128 -12.90 5.07 29.83
C SER A 128 -14.39 5.06 29.48
N ASN A 129 -14.80 4.17 28.56
CA ASN A 129 -16.20 3.96 28.18
C ASN A 129 -16.95 2.97 29.10
N GLY A 130 -16.26 2.39 30.10
CA GLY A 130 -16.83 1.43 31.06
C GLY A 130 -16.69 -0.05 30.69
N ASN A 131 -16.15 -0.39 29.52
CA ASN A 131 -15.91 -1.78 29.12
C ASN A 131 -14.88 -2.44 30.05
N ARG A 132 -15.12 -3.70 30.43
CA ARG A 132 -14.30 -4.43 31.39
C ARG A 132 -13.66 -5.67 30.78
N LEU A 133 -12.35 -5.80 30.94
CA LEU A 133 -11.61 -7.05 30.76
C LEU A 133 -11.37 -7.65 32.15
N THR A 134 -11.92 -8.83 32.41
CA THR A 134 -11.66 -9.59 33.64
C THR A 134 -10.55 -10.58 33.40
N ILE A 135 -9.62 -10.69 34.34
CA ILE A 135 -8.52 -11.65 34.31
C ILE A 135 -8.63 -12.52 35.56
N THR A 136 -8.73 -13.83 35.35
CA THR A 136 -8.71 -14.82 36.44
C THR A 136 -7.47 -15.70 36.30
N TYR A 137 -6.94 -16.11 37.44
CA TYR A 137 -5.71 -16.89 37.52
C TYR A 137 -5.96 -18.15 38.35
N ASP A 138 -5.28 -19.22 37.98
CA ASP A 138 -5.34 -20.52 38.66
C ASP A 138 -6.76 -21.08 38.79
N THR A 139 -7.66 -20.63 37.90
CA THR A 139 -9.09 -20.94 37.89
C THR A 139 -9.52 -21.23 36.44
N PRO A 140 -10.17 -22.38 36.17
CA PRO A 140 -10.56 -23.42 37.12
C PRO A 140 -9.40 -24.32 37.60
N GLU A 141 -8.21 -24.20 37.01
CA GLU A 141 -7.06 -25.07 37.27
C GLU A 141 -5.78 -24.24 37.47
N GLN A 142 -4.84 -24.78 38.26
CA GLN A 142 -3.53 -24.15 38.51
C GLN A 142 -2.76 -23.94 37.20
N GLY A 143 -2.09 -22.78 37.06
CA GLY A 143 -1.30 -22.44 35.86
C GLY A 143 -2.13 -21.93 34.67
N VAL A 144 -3.45 -21.83 34.82
CA VAL A 144 -4.36 -21.26 33.81
C VAL A 144 -4.62 -19.78 34.11
N THR A 145 -4.39 -18.92 33.13
CA THR A 145 -4.85 -17.53 33.13
C THR A 145 -5.96 -17.37 32.10
N THR A 146 -7.14 -16.91 32.52
CA THR A 146 -8.30 -16.69 31.66
C THR A 146 -8.59 -15.20 31.55
N PHE A 147 -8.78 -14.72 30.33
CA PHE A 147 -9.15 -13.35 30.01
C PHE A 147 -10.57 -13.36 29.48
N THR A 148 -11.49 -12.71 30.19
CA THR A 148 -12.91 -12.61 29.86
C THR A 148 -13.25 -11.17 29.51
N ASP A 149 -13.70 -10.94 28.29
CA ASP A 149 -14.06 -9.63 27.79
C ASP A 149 -15.44 -9.14 28.28
N ALA A 150 -15.83 -7.92 27.90
CA ALA A 150 -17.08 -7.29 28.29
C ALA A 150 -18.34 -7.99 27.72
N LEU A 151 -18.19 -8.81 26.68
CA LEU A 151 -19.24 -9.66 26.10
C LEU A 151 -19.21 -11.09 26.64
N SER A 152 -18.42 -11.36 27.69
CA SER A 152 -18.23 -12.67 28.31
C SER A 152 -17.53 -13.73 27.44
N ASN A 153 -16.92 -13.37 26.29
CA ASN A 153 -16.06 -14.34 25.62
C ASN A 153 -14.74 -14.47 26.38
N SER A 154 -14.18 -15.68 26.38
CA SER A 154 -13.03 -16.00 27.21
C SER A 154 -11.93 -16.69 26.40
N LYS A 155 -10.70 -16.20 26.51
CA LYS A 155 -9.48 -16.86 26.01
C LYS A 155 -8.60 -17.26 27.19
N SER A 156 -7.83 -18.33 27.07
CA SER A 156 -6.96 -18.78 28.17
C SER A 156 -5.55 -19.18 27.74
N HIS A 157 -4.62 -18.96 28.65
CA HIS A 157 -3.23 -19.40 28.59
C HIS A 157 -3.01 -20.45 29.67
N THR A 158 -2.63 -21.67 29.28
CA THR A 158 -2.21 -22.72 30.22
C THR A 158 -0.70 -22.81 30.20
N HIS A 159 -0.09 -22.74 31.38
CA HIS A 159 1.36 -22.88 31.55
C HIS A 159 1.74 -24.26 32.07
N ASP A 160 2.91 -24.76 31.68
CA ASP A 160 3.49 -25.98 32.24
C ASP A 160 4.09 -25.75 33.64
N SER A 161 4.65 -26.79 34.26
CA SER A 161 5.28 -26.72 35.58
C SER A 161 6.56 -25.85 35.62
N SER A 162 7.10 -25.47 34.47
CA SER A 162 8.24 -24.55 34.33
C SER A 162 7.77 -23.12 33.99
N ASN A 163 6.47 -22.85 34.05
CA ASN A 163 5.82 -21.59 33.67
C ASN A 163 5.96 -21.22 32.18
N ASN A 164 6.26 -22.16 31.28
CA ASN A 164 6.20 -21.90 29.85
C ASN A 164 4.75 -22.00 29.36
N LEU A 165 4.37 -21.21 28.35
CA LEU A 165 3.03 -21.28 27.74
C LEU A 165 2.86 -22.62 27.01
N ALA A 166 2.18 -23.60 27.60
CA ALA A 166 1.94 -24.90 26.97
C ALA A 166 0.77 -24.88 25.98
N LYS A 167 -0.21 -24.00 26.23
CA LYS A 167 -1.45 -23.96 25.45
C LYS A 167 -2.07 -22.56 25.42
N PHE A 168 -2.53 -22.15 24.24
CA PHE A 168 -3.44 -21.03 24.07
C PHE A 168 -4.79 -21.53 23.57
N LYS A 169 -5.87 -21.20 24.27
CA LYS A 169 -7.25 -21.47 23.85
C LYS A 169 -7.93 -20.15 23.47
N ASP A 170 -8.43 -20.08 22.25
CA ASP A 170 -9.14 -18.90 21.75
C ASP A 170 -10.58 -18.81 22.28
N ALA A 171 -11.28 -17.73 21.94
CA ALA A 171 -12.64 -17.46 22.41
C ALA A 171 -13.70 -18.42 21.84
N ARG A 172 -13.37 -19.13 20.76
CA ARG A 172 -14.20 -20.19 20.15
C ARG A 172 -13.86 -21.58 20.69
N GLY A 173 -12.89 -21.67 21.60
CA GLY A 173 -12.46 -22.89 22.26
C GLY A 173 -11.41 -23.71 21.49
N ASN A 174 -10.88 -23.19 20.38
CA ASN A 174 -9.84 -23.85 19.60
C ASN A 174 -8.47 -23.62 20.24
N GLU A 175 -7.58 -24.62 20.14
CA GLU A 175 -6.32 -24.63 20.89
C GLU A 175 -5.08 -24.59 19.98
N THR A 176 -4.08 -23.82 20.39
CA THR A 176 -2.70 -23.91 19.89
C THR A 176 -1.83 -24.46 21.01
N THR A 177 -1.02 -25.48 20.75
CA THR A 177 -0.13 -26.08 21.76
C THR A 177 1.33 -25.84 21.43
N TYR A 178 2.13 -25.78 22.49
CA TYR A 178 3.57 -25.51 22.42
C TYR A 178 4.30 -26.56 23.26
N THR A 179 5.44 -27.03 22.77
CA THR A 179 6.37 -27.83 23.57
C THR A 179 7.74 -27.18 23.58
N TYR A 180 8.51 -27.48 24.63
CA TYR A 180 9.78 -26.81 24.91
C TYR A 180 10.90 -27.83 25.09
N ASP A 181 12.14 -27.41 24.82
CA ASP A 181 13.33 -28.15 25.26
C ASP A 181 13.71 -27.80 26.71
N GLY A 182 14.77 -28.44 27.23
CA GLY A 182 15.25 -28.22 28.60
C GLY A 182 15.76 -26.80 28.90
N ASN A 183 15.90 -25.94 27.88
CA ASN A 183 16.27 -24.52 28.04
C ASN A 183 15.04 -23.59 27.93
N GLY A 184 13.82 -24.13 27.89
CA GLY A 184 12.59 -23.33 27.75
C GLY A 184 12.38 -22.74 26.35
N ARG A 185 13.00 -23.33 25.31
CA ARG A 185 12.83 -22.87 23.92
C ARG A 185 11.79 -23.72 23.20
N VAL A 186 10.91 -23.08 22.42
CA VAL A 186 9.83 -23.76 21.69
C VAL A 186 10.40 -24.73 20.65
N ILE A 187 10.10 -26.02 20.74
CA ILE A 187 10.52 -27.03 19.75
C ILE A 187 9.37 -27.48 18.83
N THR A 188 8.12 -27.28 19.26
CA THR A 188 6.94 -27.62 18.47
C THR A 188 5.85 -26.58 18.70
N ILE A 189 5.19 -26.16 17.62
CA ILE A 189 3.92 -25.44 17.65
C ILE A 189 2.91 -26.25 16.84
N THR A 190 1.79 -26.63 17.45
CA THR A 190 0.66 -27.25 16.78
C THR A 190 -0.51 -26.28 16.76
N ASN A 191 -0.97 -25.91 15.58
CA ASN A 191 -2.04 -24.93 15.40
C ASN A 191 -3.44 -25.55 15.69
N ARG A 192 -4.51 -24.76 15.57
CA ARG A 192 -5.89 -25.18 15.88
C ARG A 192 -6.47 -26.21 14.94
N LEU A 193 -5.80 -26.49 13.83
CA LEU A 193 -6.16 -27.54 12.88
C LEU A 193 -5.32 -28.81 13.06
N GLY A 194 -4.40 -28.83 14.03
CA GLY A 194 -3.49 -29.95 14.28
C GLY A 194 -2.23 -29.94 13.40
N ASP A 195 -2.03 -28.92 12.58
CA ASP A 195 -0.84 -28.79 11.75
C ASP A 195 0.35 -28.33 12.59
N THR A 196 1.48 -29.03 12.44
CA THR A 196 2.62 -28.90 13.34
C THR A 196 3.85 -28.34 12.65
N THR A 197 4.47 -27.33 13.24
CA THR A 197 5.79 -26.80 12.87
C THR A 197 6.79 -27.14 13.97
N THR A 198 7.95 -27.69 13.61
CA THR A 198 9.02 -28.01 14.56
C THR A 198 10.25 -27.15 14.35
N TYR A 199 10.98 -26.93 15.44
CA TYR A 199 12.17 -26.11 15.52
C TYR A 199 13.30 -26.90 16.15
N THR A 200 14.51 -26.77 15.58
CA THR A 200 15.74 -27.20 16.26
C THR A 200 16.66 -26.00 16.45
N TYR A 201 17.56 -26.12 17.41
CA TYR A 201 18.43 -25.03 17.81
C TYR A 201 19.91 -25.43 17.71
N HIS A 202 20.73 -24.48 17.29
CA HIS A 202 22.18 -24.62 17.28
C HIS A 202 22.71 -24.66 18.73
N THR A 203 23.56 -25.64 19.03
CA THR A 203 23.99 -25.96 20.41
C THR A 203 24.79 -24.83 21.07
N GLY A 204 25.70 -24.18 20.36
CA GLY A 204 26.50 -23.07 20.89
C GLY A 204 25.72 -21.76 21.05
N SER A 205 25.11 -21.27 19.96
CA SER A 205 24.41 -19.98 19.93
C SER A 205 23.02 -19.95 20.59
N GLY A 206 22.39 -21.11 20.72
CA GLY A 206 20.99 -21.22 21.12
C GLY A 206 19.97 -20.72 20.08
N LYS A 207 20.41 -20.26 18.91
CA LYS A 207 19.57 -19.75 17.80
C LYS A 207 18.95 -20.91 17.00
N ILE A 208 17.85 -20.65 16.29
CA ILE A 208 17.19 -21.65 15.42
C ILE A 208 18.17 -22.16 14.37
N SER A 209 18.33 -23.47 14.26
CA SER A 209 19.12 -24.18 13.23
C SER A 209 18.25 -24.90 12.20
N SER A 210 16.98 -25.19 12.50
CA SER A 210 16.05 -25.76 11.53
C SER A 210 14.61 -25.34 11.82
N ILE A 211 13.83 -25.16 10.76
CA ILE A 211 12.37 -25.03 10.81
C ILE A 211 11.78 -26.05 9.84
N THR A 212 10.98 -26.98 10.37
CA THR A 212 10.25 -27.97 9.57
C THR A 212 8.76 -27.66 9.61
N LYS A 213 8.19 -27.34 8.45
CA LYS A 213 6.77 -26.98 8.28
C LYS A 213 5.85 -28.21 8.28
N PRO A 214 4.52 -28.05 8.39
CA PRO A 214 3.55 -29.15 8.42
C PRO A 214 3.61 -30.19 7.28
N TYR A 215 4.16 -29.82 6.12
CA TYR A 215 4.39 -30.76 5.00
C TYR A 215 5.75 -31.49 5.06
N GLY A 216 6.53 -31.32 6.13
CA GLY A 216 7.88 -31.87 6.28
C GLY A 216 8.98 -31.08 5.55
N THR A 217 8.62 -30.00 4.84
CA THR A 217 9.61 -29.14 4.18
C THR A 217 10.46 -28.40 5.21
N THR A 218 11.78 -28.48 5.05
CA THR A 218 12.73 -28.03 6.06
C THR A 218 13.63 -26.93 5.53
N THR A 219 13.77 -25.86 6.31
CA THR A 219 14.78 -24.81 6.09
C THR A 219 15.82 -24.90 7.19
N THR A 220 17.09 -25.03 6.81
CA THR A 220 18.22 -25.18 7.74
C THR A 220 19.02 -23.89 7.78
N VAL A 221 19.50 -23.53 8.98
CA VAL A 221 20.23 -22.30 9.25
C VAL A 221 21.56 -22.66 9.92
N SER A 222 22.68 -22.23 9.32
CA SER A 222 24.03 -22.53 9.80
C SER A 222 24.69 -21.30 10.40
N TYR A 223 25.49 -21.51 11.44
CA TYR A 223 26.25 -20.47 12.10
C TYR A 223 27.72 -20.88 12.24
N THR A 224 28.60 -19.89 12.27
CA THR A 224 30.02 -20.09 12.62
C THR A 224 30.35 -19.25 13.84
N GLN A 225 31.06 -19.87 14.78
CA GLN A 225 31.53 -19.18 15.98
C GLN A 225 32.69 -18.24 15.64
N ARG A 226 32.67 -17.05 16.22
CA ARG A 226 33.75 -16.06 16.17
C ARG A 226 33.95 -15.50 17.56
N SER A 227 35.16 -15.59 18.09
CA SER A 227 35.49 -15.00 19.39
C SER A 227 36.02 -13.57 19.20
N LYS A 228 35.48 -12.61 19.93
CA LYS A 228 35.96 -11.21 19.95
C LYS A 228 35.81 -10.64 21.36
N ASN A 229 36.84 -9.94 21.84
CA ASN A 229 36.87 -9.35 23.18
C ASN A 229 36.53 -10.34 24.33
N GLY A 230 36.89 -11.61 24.18
CA GLY A 230 36.59 -12.66 25.16
C GLY A 230 35.16 -13.23 25.10
N PHE A 231 34.35 -12.79 24.13
CA PHE A 231 32.98 -13.28 23.91
C PHE A 231 32.88 -14.11 22.64
N ASP A 232 32.05 -15.15 22.69
CA ASP A 232 31.73 -15.98 21.53
C ASP A 232 30.45 -15.48 20.84
N TYR A 233 30.62 -15.06 19.59
CA TYR A 233 29.54 -14.67 18.69
C TYR A 233 29.28 -15.79 17.68
N TYR A 234 28.06 -15.83 17.16
CA TYR A 234 27.66 -16.81 16.16
C TYR A 234 27.02 -16.11 14.97
N ASP A 235 27.82 -15.99 13.90
CA ASP A 235 27.45 -15.31 12.67
C ASP A 235 26.69 -16.29 11.76
N LEU A 236 25.56 -15.83 11.22
CA LEU A 236 24.73 -16.62 10.29
C LEU A 236 25.49 -16.80 8.98
N THR A 237 25.93 -18.00 8.62
CA THR A 237 26.75 -18.24 7.43
C THR A 237 25.98 -18.78 6.24
N SER A 238 24.91 -19.54 6.46
CA SER A 238 24.06 -20.03 5.37
C SER A 238 22.62 -20.30 5.79
N ILE A 239 21.70 -20.16 4.83
CA ILE A 239 20.34 -20.67 4.87
C ILE A 239 20.20 -21.66 3.71
N ALA A 240 19.80 -22.89 3.99
CA ALA A 240 19.46 -23.90 2.99
C ALA A 240 17.95 -24.08 2.94
N TYR A 241 17.36 -23.94 1.76
CA TYR A 241 15.92 -24.02 1.54
C TYR A 241 15.48 -25.44 1.14
N PRO A 242 14.16 -25.74 1.19
CA PRO A 242 13.64 -27.05 0.84
C PRO A 242 13.92 -27.54 -0.59
N ASP A 243 14.30 -26.64 -1.51
CA ASP A 243 14.68 -26.94 -2.89
C ASP A 243 16.20 -27.16 -3.07
N ALA A 244 16.94 -27.32 -1.96
CA ALA A 244 18.40 -27.45 -1.89
C ALA A 244 19.20 -26.21 -2.32
N THR A 245 18.56 -25.11 -2.69
CA THR A 245 19.26 -23.85 -2.94
C THR A 245 19.73 -23.25 -1.61
N THR A 246 20.77 -22.40 -1.68
CA THR A 246 21.36 -21.81 -0.48
C THR A 246 21.58 -20.32 -0.65
N LYS A 247 21.46 -19.59 0.46
CA LYS A 247 21.85 -18.19 0.58
C LYS A 247 22.96 -18.10 1.62
N SER A 248 24.09 -17.50 1.27
CA SER A 248 25.27 -17.44 2.14
C SER A 248 25.68 -16.02 2.48
N TYR A 249 26.43 -15.90 3.57
CA TYR A 249 26.82 -14.65 4.19
C TYR A 249 28.27 -14.73 4.64
N VAL A 250 29.03 -13.65 4.41
CA VAL A 250 30.41 -13.52 4.90
C VAL A 250 30.50 -12.28 5.77
N TYR A 251 31.27 -12.40 6.85
CA TYR A 251 31.50 -11.34 7.83
C TYR A 251 33.00 -11.04 7.93
N ASP A 252 33.32 -9.80 8.27
CA ASP A 252 34.69 -9.42 8.67
C ASP A 252 35.01 -9.87 10.11
N SER A 253 36.22 -9.58 10.59
CA SER A 253 36.64 -9.87 11.97
C SER A 253 35.80 -9.17 13.03
N ASP A 254 35.21 -8.03 12.67
CA ASP A 254 34.35 -7.24 13.55
C ASP A 254 32.92 -7.79 13.63
N GLY A 255 32.56 -8.69 12.72
CA GLY A 255 31.23 -9.27 12.62
C GLY A 255 30.26 -8.42 11.80
N ASN A 256 30.77 -7.50 10.98
CA ASN A 256 29.97 -6.81 9.99
C ASN A 256 29.85 -7.69 8.74
N LYS A 257 28.65 -7.75 8.16
CA LYS A 257 28.34 -8.59 7.01
C LYS A 257 28.90 -7.97 5.73
N ILE A 258 30.06 -8.41 5.27
CA ILE A 258 30.73 -7.88 4.09
C ILE A 258 30.22 -8.45 2.77
N SER A 259 29.52 -9.60 2.78
CA SER A 259 28.83 -10.06 1.58
C SER A 259 27.59 -10.91 1.83
N ILE A 260 26.72 -10.94 0.81
CA ILE A 260 25.60 -11.87 0.68
C ILE A 260 25.69 -12.49 -0.71
N THR A 261 25.67 -13.81 -0.79
CA THR A 261 25.46 -14.53 -2.04
C THR A 261 24.06 -15.12 -2.02
N ASN A 262 23.22 -14.70 -2.96
CA ASN A 262 21.86 -15.24 -3.06
C ASN A 262 21.82 -16.63 -3.69
N GLU A 263 20.63 -17.20 -3.78
CA GLU A 263 20.32 -18.54 -4.27
C GLU A 263 20.71 -18.75 -5.75
N ALA A 264 20.91 -17.68 -6.51
CA ALA A 264 21.39 -17.70 -7.89
C ALA A 264 22.88 -17.36 -8.02
N GLY A 265 23.62 -17.26 -6.91
CA GLY A 265 25.05 -16.93 -6.92
C GLY A 265 25.37 -15.45 -7.06
N ASN A 266 24.36 -14.56 -7.05
CA ASN A 266 24.59 -13.13 -7.18
C ASN A 266 25.16 -12.56 -5.88
N LEU A 267 26.29 -11.86 -6.00
CA LEU A 267 27.06 -11.33 -4.88
C LEU A 267 26.74 -9.86 -4.62
N PHE A 268 26.32 -9.56 -3.41
CA PHE A 268 26.21 -8.22 -2.85
C PHE A 268 27.37 -8.02 -1.90
N THR A 269 28.09 -6.90 -1.98
CA THR A 269 29.18 -6.59 -1.04
C THR A 269 28.95 -5.29 -0.30
N TYR A 270 29.51 -5.22 0.90
CA TYR A 270 29.33 -4.12 1.84
C TYR A 270 30.67 -3.77 2.48
N THR A 271 30.92 -2.48 2.66
CA THR A 271 32.03 -1.99 3.49
C THR A 271 31.47 -1.20 4.66
N TYR A 272 32.24 -1.11 5.75
CA TYR A 272 31.81 -0.50 6.99
C TYR A 272 32.89 0.43 7.54
N ASN A 273 32.48 1.46 8.30
CA ASN A 273 33.40 2.19 9.16
C ASN A 273 33.64 1.41 10.46
N SER A 274 34.54 1.91 11.32
CA SER A 274 34.87 1.27 12.61
C SER A 274 33.69 1.15 13.57
N ARG A 275 32.60 1.91 13.36
CA ARG A 275 31.36 1.82 14.13
C ARG A 275 30.37 0.80 13.57
N GLY A 276 30.70 0.09 12.48
CA GLY A 276 29.79 -0.85 11.82
C GLY A 276 28.70 -0.18 10.98
N GLN A 277 28.86 1.09 10.61
CA GLN A 277 27.95 1.77 9.68
C GLN A 277 28.39 1.53 8.24
N ILE A 278 27.42 1.22 7.36
CA ILE A 278 27.70 0.91 5.95
C ILE A 278 28.29 2.14 5.25
N LEU A 279 29.47 1.99 4.64
CA LEU A 279 30.13 3.01 3.80
C LEU A 279 29.85 2.79 2.32
N THR A 280 29.72 1.52 1.89
CA THR A 280 29.50 1.16 0.50
C THR A 280 28.58 -0.04 0.39
N VAL A 281 27.67 -0.01 -0.59
CA VAL A 281 26.88 -1.16 -1.03
C VAL A 281 27.15 -1.35 -2.52
N THR A 282 27.71 -2.50 -2.88
CA THR A 282 27.91 -2.87 -4.29
C THR A 282 26.91 -3.95 -4.66
N LEU A 283 26.05 -3.63 -5.63
CA LEU A 283 25.05 -4.52 -6.18
C LEU A 283 25.70 -5.55 -7.12
N PRO A 284 25.04 -6.70 -7.35
CA PRO A 284 25.44 -7.62 -8.41
C PRO A 284 25.47 -6.90 -9.76
N GLY A 285 26.62 -6.80 -10.42
CA GLY A 285 26.80 -5.99 -11.63
C GLY A 285 27.59 -4.69 -11.43
N GLY A 286 28.07 -4.41 -10.22
CA GLY A 286 29.08 -3.37 -9.95
C GLY A 286 28.54 -1.98 -9.61
N GLY A 287 27.23 -1.76 -9.74
CA GLY A 287 26.58 -0.53 -9.26
C GLY A 287 26.84 -0.32 -7.77
N THR A 288 27.37 0.86 -7.42
CA THR A 288 27.89 1.12 -6.08
C THR A 288 27.23 2.34 -5.46
N GLU A 289 26.55 2.18 -4.33
CA GLU A 289 26.11 3.30 -3.50
C GLU A 289 27.12 3.56 -2.37
N THR A 290 27.39 4.83 -2.05
CA THR A 290 28.26 5.21 -0.92
C THR A 290 27.55 6.09 0.09
N PHE A 291 27.99 6.00 1.34
CA PHE A 291 27.44 6.76 2.46
C PHE A 291 28.55 7.38 3.29
N THR A 292 28.32 8.61 3.74
CA THR A 292 29.19 9.28 4.72
C THR A 292 28.38 9.63 5.96
N TYR A 293 29.07 9.81 7.07
CA TYR A 293 28.47 10.10 8.37
C TYR A 293 29.16 11.29 9.03
N ASN A 294 28.40 12.08 9.77
CA ASN A 294 28.92 13.15 10.60
C ASN A 294 29.62 12.56 11.84
N ASN A 295 30.37 13.38 12.57
CA ASN A 295 31.08 12.94 13.79
C ASN A 295 30.14 12.40 14.87
N ASP A 296 28.86 12.82 14.88
CA ASP A 296 27.82 12.31 15.79
C ASP A 296 27.14 11.02 15.29
N ALA A 297 27.70 10.39 14.26
CA ALA A 297 27.23 9.20 13.57
C ALA A 297 25.88 9.35 12.83
N THR A 298 25.33 10.56 12.72
CA THR A 298 24.20 10.83 11.81
C THR A 298 24.67 10.74 10.35
N LYS A 299 23.77 10.39 9.42
CA LYS A 299 24.12 10.22 8.00
C LYS A 299 24.36 11.59 7.36
N SER A 300 25.55 11.83 6.80
CA SER A 300 25.88 13.11 6.17
C SER A 300 25.46 13.12 4.69
N THR A 301 25.91 12.14 3.91
CA THR A 301 25.56 12.04 2.48
C THR A 301 25.20 10.61 2.05
N LYS A 302 24.45 10.52 0.96
CA LYS A 302 24.29 9.33 0.11
C LYS A 302 24.74 9.69 -1.30
N THR A 303 25.64 8.90 -1.88
CA THR A 303 25.93 8.94 -3.31
C THR A 303 25.34 7.69 -3.95
N ASP A 304 24.50 7.87 -4.97
CA ASP A 304 23.98 6.73 -5.73
C ASP A 304 25.02 6.17 -6.72
N ALA A 305 24.67 5.08 -7.39
CA ALA A 305 25.54 4.43 -8.39
C ALA A 305 25.80 5.25 -9.66
N SER A 306 25.11 6.38 -9.85
CA SER A 306 25.36 7.35 -10.92
C SER A 306 26.23 8.52 -10.46
N GLY A 307 26.65 8.56 -9.19
CA GLY A 307 27.44 9.66 -8.62
C GLY A 307 26.60 10.83 -8.10
N ASN A 308 25.27 10.75 -8.08
CA ASN A 308 24.44 11.84 -7.58
C ASN A 308 24.44 11.85 -6.05
N VAL A 309 24.72 13.03 -5.47
CA VAL A 309 24.85 13.20 -4.02
C VAL A 309 23.57 13.80 -3.43
N THR A 310 23.02 13.14 -2.41
CA THR A 310 21.99 13.70 -1.51
C THR A 310 22.61 13.91 -0.13
N SER A 311 22.45 15.11 0.42
CA SER A 311 22.97 15.46 1.76
C SER A 311 21.84 15.64 2.77
N TYR A 312 22.13 15.32 4.04
CA TYR A 312 21.17 15.39 5.13
C TYR A 312 21.71 16.31 6.23
N SER A 313 20.84 17.17 6.77
CA SER A 313 21.16 18.05 7.89
C SER A 313 20.20 17.79 9.05
N TYR A 314 20.69 18.03 10.26
CA TYR A 314 19.97 17.73 11.48
C TYR A 314 19.87 18.97 12.37
N ASP A 315 18.83 19.05 13.19
CA ASP A 315 18.71 20.08 14.23
C ASP A 315 19.63 19.79 15.44
N THR A 316 19.55 20.64 16.46
CA THR A 316 20.35 20.50 17.69
C THR A 316 20.02 19.22 18.48
N LYS A 317 18.82 18.65 18.28
CA LYS A 317 18.37 17.37 18.86
C LYS A 317 18.73 16.17 17.99
N LYS A 318 19.47 16.38 16.89
CA LYS A 318 19.91 15.35 15.93
C LYS A 318 18.76 14.72 15.13
N ARG A 319 17.68 15.46 14.90
CA ARG A 319 16.54 15.07 14.06
C ARG A 319 16.68 15.66 12.66
N LEU A 320 16.25 14.93 11.63
CA LEU A 320 16.41 15.35 10.23
C LEU A 320 15.66 16.64 9.95
N SER A 321 16.36 17.75 9.73
CA SER A 321 15.76 19.07 9.49
C SER A 321 15.76 19.47 8.02
N ARG A 322 16.71 18.95 7.22
CA ARG A 322 16.82 19.28 5.80
C ARG A 322 17.39 18.13 4.97
N ILE A 323 16.83 17.91 3.79
CA ILE A 323 17.40 17.07 2.72
C ILE A 323 17.78 17.99 1.57
N THR A 324 19.02 17.89 1.07
CA THR A 324 19.47 18.59 -0.14
C THR A 324 19.72 17.57 -1.24
N PHE A 325 19.00 17.67 -2.35
CA PHE A 325 19.15 16.78 -3.50
C PHE A 325 20.34 17.19 -4.38
N ALA A 326 20.73 16.33 -5.33
CA ALA A 326 21.90 16.53 -6.18
C ALA A 326 21.82 17.77 -7.09
N ASN A 327 20.62 18.28 -7.38
CA ASN A 327 20.39 19.52 -8.10
C ASN A 327 20.37 20.78 -7.19
N GLY A 328 20.62 20.62 -5.88
CA GLY A 328 20.64 21.70 -4.90
C GLY A 328 19.27 22.09 -4.31
N THR A 329 18.16 21.51 -4.79
CA THR A 329 16.84 21.77 -4.18
C THR A 329 16.72 21.08 -2.83
N THR A 330 15.87 21.61 -1.95
CA THR A 330 15.79 21.18 -0.56
C THR A 330 14.38 20.85 -0.10
N LYS A 331 14.25 19.83 0.76
CA LYS A 331 13.07 19.62 1.60
C LYS A 331 13.42 19.93 3.04
N GLU A 332 12.50 20.52 3.79
CA GLU A 332 12.71 20.88 5.19
C GLU A 332 11.60 20.34 6.09
N VAL A 333 11.95 20.03 7.33
CA VAL A 333 11.03 19.56 8.36
C VAL A 333 11.37 20.26 9.67
N THR A 334 10.35 20.71 10.40
CA THR A 334 10.49 21.23 11.76
C THR A 334 9.70 20.39 12.74
N TYR A 335 10.08 20.44 14.00
CA TYR A 335 9.48 19.63 15.06
C TYR A 335 9.30 20.44 16.34
N ASP A 336 8.37 20.04 17.19
CA ASP A 336 8.23 20.56 18.56
C ASP A 336 9.25 19.89 19.51
N ASN A 337 9.09 20.04 20.83
CA ASN A 337 9.96 19.40 21.80
C ASN A 337 9.63 17.92 22.07
N ASN A 338 8.44 17.45 21.69
CA ASN A 338 7.99 16.07 21.81
C ASN A 338 8.26 15.23 20.54
N ASP A 339 9.06 15.76 19.61
CA ASP A 339 9.41 15.14 18.33
C ASP A 339 8.24 15.02 17.33
N ASN A 340 7.14 15.75 17.56
CA ASN A 340 6.06 15.85 16.60
C ASN A 340 6.47 16.78 15.45
N VAL A 341 6.15 16.40 14.21
CA VAL A 341 6.42 17.23 13.01
C VAL A 341 5.49 18.43 13.00
N LEU A 342 6.01 19.65 13.06
CA LEU A 342 5.21 20.88 12.98
C LEU A 342 5.00 21.36 11.55
N THR A 343 6.06 21.31 10.73
CA THR A 343 5.99 21.74 9.33
C THR A 343 6.77 20.81 8.42
N SER A 344 6.30 20.67 7.18
CA SER A 344 7.06 20.08 6.08
C SER A 344 7.01 21.01 4.89
N ARG A 345 8.19 21.46 4.43
CA ARG A 345 8.37 22.34 3.28
C ARG A 345 8.96 21.57 2.11
N ASP A 346 8.33 21.70 0.94
CA ASP A 346 8.83 21.09 -0.30
C ASP A 346 9.90 21.94 -1.01
N GLU A 347 10.38 21.45 -2.15
CA GLU A 347 11.44 22.08 -2.96
C GLU A 347 11.06 23.44 -3.58
N LEU A 348 9.77 23.78 -3.61
CA LEU A 348 9.27 25.07 -4.09
C LEU A 348 8.98 26.05 -2.94
N GLY A 349 9.16 25.60 -1.70
CA GLY A 349 8.90 26.41 -0.51
C GLY A 349 7.45 26.31 0.00
N ASN A 350 6.60 25.47 -0.58
CA ASN A 350 5.24 25.29 -0.10
C ASN A 350 5.23 24.45 1.18
N THR A 351 4.39 24.81 2.15
CA THR A 351 4.44 24.27 3.51
C THR A 351 3.15 23.56 3.88
N VAL A 352 3.26 22.37 4.47
CA VAL A 352 2.19 21.68 5.21
C VAL A 352 2.45 21.90 6.69
N THR A 353 1.42 22.23 7.47
CA THR A 353 1.53 22.41 8.93
C THR A 353 0.68 21.39 9.67
N TYR A 354 1.14 20.97 10.85
CA TYR A 354 0.45 20.02 11.71
C TYR A 354 0.38 20.57 13.13
N THR A 355 -0.72 20.30 13.83
CA THR A 355 -0.87 20.63 15.25
C THR A 355 -1.29 19.40 16.04
N TYR A 356 -0.92 19.39 17.31
CA TYR A 356 -1.12 18.26 18.21
C TYR A 356 -1.78 18.72 19.50
N ASP A 357 -2.53 17.84 20.14
CA ASP A 357 -3.01 18.05 21.52
C ASP A 357 -1.92 17.70 22.54
N SER A 358 -2.22 17.88 23.84
CA SER A 358 -1.26 17.59 24.91
C SER A 358 -0.96 16.10 25.10
N ASN A 359 -1.75 15.20 24.47
CA ASN A 359 -1.46 13.77 24.38
C ASN A 359 -0.57 13.42 23.18
N ASN A 360 -0.05 14.41 22.45
CA ASN A 360 0.72 14.24 21.20
C ASN A 360 -0.07 13.59 20.06
N ARG A 361 -1.39 13.73 20.03
CA ARG A 361 -2.24 13.26 18.93
C ARG A 361 -2.49 14.42 17.96
N MET A 362 -2.44 14.16 16.66
CA MET A 362 -2.65 15.20 15.64
C MET A 362 -4.09 15.68 15.68
N VAL A 363 -4.32 16.98 15.91
CA VAL A 363 -5.67 17.57 15.92
C VAL A 363 -5.96 18.41 14.69
N SER A 364 -4.94 18.87 13.97
CA SER A 364 -5.12 19.49 12.66
C SER A 364 -3.95 19.25 11.70
N LYS A 365 -4.28 19.27 10.41
CA LYS A 365 -3.35 19.30 9.29
C LYS A 365 -3.81 20.38 8.33
N THR A 366 -2.94 21.33 8.00
CA THR A 366 -3.20 22.33 6.96
C THR A 366 -2.28 22.07 5.77
N ASP A 367 -2.88 21.91 4.59
CA ASP A 367 -2.15 21.61 3.35
C ASP A 367 -1.45 22.86 2.77
N ARG A 368 -0.83 22.70 1.59
CA ARG A 368 -0.04 23.76 0.93
C ARG A 368 -0.89 24.88 0.33
N LEU A 369 -2.19 24.69 0.21
CA LEU A 369 -3.16 25.68 -0.27
C LEU A 369 -3.88 26.38 0.91
N GLY A 370 -3.61 25.96 2.15
CA GLY A 370 -4.25 26.51 3.34
C GLY A 370 -5.54 25.78 3.76
N ASN A 371 -5.86 24.64 3.15
CA ASN A 371 -7.02 23.85 3.53
C ASN A 371 -6.73 23.04 4.80
N THR A 372 -7.64 23.05 5.76
CA THR A 372 -7.45 22.40 7.06
C THR A 372 -8.36 21.18 7.23
N THR A 373 -7.76 20.05 7.65
CA THR A 373 -8.46 18.87 8.16
C THR A 373 -8.25 18.78 9.68
N THR A 374 -9.31 18.53 10.44
CA THR A 374 -9.26 18.37 11.91
C THR A 374 -9.64 16.96 12.35
N TYR A 375 -9.07 16.52 13.47
CA TYR A 375 -9.26 15.20 14.05
C TYR A 375 -9.75 15.30 15.50
N SER A 376 -10.64 14.41 15.93
CA SER A 376 -11.08 14.33 17.33
C SER A 376 -11.08 12.90 17.82
N TYR A 377 -10.78 12.74 19.11
CA TYR A 377 -10.55 11.45 19.75
C TYR A 377 -11.47 11.26 20.96
N ASP A 378 -11.77 10.02 21.31
CA ASP A 378 -12.48 9.69 22.55
C ASP A 378 -11.55 9.56 23.77
N GLY A 379 -12.12 9.22 24.93
CA GLY A 379 -11.38 9.06 26.19
C GLY A 379 -10.34 7.92 26.18
N ASN A 380 -10.45 6.98 25.23
CA ASN A 380 -9.49 5.89 25.02
C ASN A 380 -8.42 6.25 23.97
N ASP A 381 -8.32 7.53 23.57
CA ASP A 381 -7.42 8.01 22.51
C ASP A 381 -7.73 7.45 21.10
N ARG A 382 -8.97 7.00 20.84
CA ARG A 382 -9.40 6.46 19.53
C ARG A 382 -10.02 7.56 18.67
N LEU A 383 -9.75 7.55 17.36
CA LEU A 383 -10.24 8.57 16.42
C LEU A 383 -11.76 8.42 16.19
N ILE A 384 -12.56 9.40 16.57
CA ILE A 384 -14.03 9.36 16.43
C ILE A 384 -14.57 10.31 15.37
N ARG A 385 -13.76 11.27 14.91
CA ARG A 385 -14.18 12.27 13.93
C ARG A 385 -13.01 12.78 13.10
N VAL A 386 -13.23 12.86 11.79
CA VAL A 386 -12.39 13.58 10.82
C VAL A 386 -13.26 14.61 10.13
N THR A 387 -12.86 15.87 10.13
CA THR A 387 -13.54 16.94 9.40
C THR A 387 -12.57 17.54 8.40
N ASP A 388 -12.82 17.30 7.12
CA ASP A 388 -12.12 17.95 6.02
C ASP A 388 -12.95 19.16 5.52
N PRO A 389 -12.42 19.97 4.60
CA PRO A 389 -13.12 21.15 4.09
C PRO A 389 -14.46 20.87 3.40
N MET A 390 -14.72 19.65 2.94
CA MET A 390 -15.96 19.25 2.27
C MET A 390 -16.94 18.56 3.20
N GLY A 391 -16.49 17.80 4.20
CA GLY A 391 -17.39 17.02 5.04
C GLY A 391 -16.79 16.45 6.32
N THR A 392 -17.66 15.81 7.11
CA THR A 392 -17.29 15.14 8.37
C THR A 392 -17.54 13.65 8.28
N THR A 393 -16.52 12.84 8.55
CA THR A 393 -16.65 11.39 8.78
C THR A 393 -16.58 11.12 10.28
N THR A 394 -17.47 10.26 10.80
CA THR A 394 -17.46 9.85 12.21
C THR A 394 -17.35 8.34 12.35
N MET A 395 -16.65 7.89 13.39
CA MET A 395 -16.46 6.47 13.70
C MET A 395 -16.91 6.16 15.11
N THR A 396 -17.50 4.97 15.30
CA THR A 396 -17.78 4.41 16.62
C THR A 396 -17.06 3.08 16.77
N TYR A 397 -16.87 2.67 18.03
CA TYR A 397 -16.17 1.46 18.37
C TYR A 397 -17.04 0.55 19.23
N ASP A 398 -16.85 -0.75 19.09
CA ASP A 398 -17.49 -1.75 19.94
C ASP A 398 -16.78 -1.90 21.29
N GLU A 399 -17.24 -2.88 22.06
CA GLU A 399 -16.77 -3.16 23.41
C GLU A 399 -15.30 -3.62 23.48
N PHE A 400 -14.67 -3.90 22.33
CA PHE A 400 -13.28 -4.33 22.17
C PHE A 400 -12.39 -3.28 21.52
N GLY A 401 -12.93 -2.08 21.25
CA GLY A 401 -12.22 -1.05 20.51
C GLY A 401 -12.05 -1.33 19.02
N ARG A 402 -12.86 -2.22 18.45
CA ARG A 402 -12.93 -2.44 16.99
C ARG A 402 -13.95 -1.49 16.39
N GLU A 403 -13.75 -1.05 15.16
CA GLU A 403 -14.68 -0.12 14.49
C GLU A 403 -16.06 -0.77 14.33
N LYS A 404 -17.08 -0.19 14.96
CA LYS A 404 -18.45 -0.68 14.90
C LYS A 404 -19.22 -0.03 13.76
N THR A 405 -19.05 1.27 13.59
CA THR A 405 -19.68 2.02 12.50
C THR A 405 -18.76 3.07 11.93
N ILE A 406 -18.90 3.35 10.63
CA ILE A 406 -18.37 4.53 9.95
C ILE A 406 -19.54 5.25 9.29
N THR A 407 -19.70 6.54 9.57
CA THR A 407 -20.68 7.41 8.91
C THR A 407 -19.94 8.44 8.06
N ASP A 408 -20.23 8.45 6.76
CA ASP A 408 -19.61 9.37 5.80
C ASP A 408 -20.16 10.80 5.90
N GLY A 409 -19.57 11.73 5.14
CA GLY A 409 -19.99 13.14 5.10
C GLY A 409 -21.42 13.39 4.61
N ASN A 410 -22.06 12.39 3.99
CA ASN A 410 -23.46 12.45 3.57
C ASN A 410 -24.42 11.81 4.60
N GLY A 411 -23.91 11.31 5.71
CA GLY A 411 -24.69 10.65 6.75
C GLY A 411 -24.98 9.17 6.50
N ASN A 412 -24.36 8.54 5.50
CA ASN A 412 -24.54 7.11 5.26
C ASN A 412 -23.66 6.29 6.19
N THR A 413 -24.26 5.37 6.94
CA THR A 413 -23.56 4.52 7.92
C THR A 413 -23.29 3.13 7.39
N THR A 414 -22.03 2.68 7.50
CA THR A 414 -21.61 1.28 7.35
C THR A 414 -21.34 0.69 8.72
N THR A 415 -21.83 -0.52 8.98
CA THR A 415 -21.69 -1.24 10.26
C THR A 415 -20.90 -2.52 10.08
N PHE A 416 -19.98 -2.81 11.00
CA PHE A 416 -19.15 -4.02 11.00
C PHE A 416 -19.59 -4.98 12.12
N GLY A 417 -19.70 -6.26 11.79
CA GLY A 417 -19.91 -7.33 12.76
C GLY A 417 -18.70 -8.25 12.85
N TYR A 418 -18.42 -8.76 14.04
CA TYR A 418 -17.24 -9.56 14.34
C TYR A 418 -17.60 -10.86 15.06
N ASP A 419 -16.79 -11.90 14.89
CA ASP A 419 -16.82 -13.07 15.78
C ASP A 419 -16.05 -12.82 17.10
N ALA A 420 -16.11 -13.79 18.00
CA ALA A 420 -15.43 -13.75 19.29
C ALA A 420 -13.89 -13.70 19.19
N ASN A 421 -13.32 -14.06 18.04
CA ASN A 421 -11.88 -13.98 17.78
C ASN A 421 -11.48 -12.65 17.12
N GLY A 422 -12.42 -11.76 16.78
CA GLY A 422 -12.13 -10.50 16.12
C GLY A 422 -12.17 -10.52 14.60
N ASN A 423 -12.60 -11.63 13.98
CA ASN A 423 -12.73 -11.70 12.53
C ASN A 423 -14.01 -10.99 12.08
N ILE A 424 -13.95 -10.19 11.01
CA ILE A 424 -15.13 -9.51 10.43
C ILE A 424 -16.07 -10.56 9.82
N THR A 425 -17.22 -10.79 10.43
CA THR A 425 -18.23 -11.74 9.94
C THR A 425 -19.30 -11.09 9.09
N SER A 426 -19.49 -9.77 9.22
CA SER A 426 -20.44 -9.03 8.39
C SER A 426 -20.02 -7.58 8.15
N VAL A 427 -20.41 -7.08 6.97
CA VAL A 427 -20.40 -5.65 6.63
C VAL A 427 -21.81 -5.30 6.19
N THR A 428 -22.45 -4.38 6.89
CA THR A 428 -23.80 -3.91 6.59
C THR A 428 -23.73 -2.48 6.08
N ASN A 429 -24.23 -2.24 4.87
CA ASN A 429 -24.28 -0.87 4.33
C ASN A 429 -25.50 -0.07 4.85
N ALA A 430 -25.59 1.21 4.48
CA ALA A 430 -26.68 2.10 4.89
C ALA A 430 -28.07 1.71 4.35
N GLN A 431 -28.15 0.77 3.41
CA GLN A 431 -29.41 0.18 2.92
C GLN A 431 -29.81 -1.10 3.67
N GLY A 432 -29.02 -1.53 4.66
CA GLY A 432 -29.23 -2.78 5.39
C GLY A 432 -28.83 -4.03 4.61
N LYS A 433 -28.09 -3.89 3.50
CA LYS A 433 -27.56 -5.03 2.74
C LYS A 433 -26.29 -5.55 3.41
N VAL A 434 -26.21 -6.87 3.57
CA VAL A 434 -25.19 -7.53 4.39
C VAL A 434 -24.31 -8.43 3.53
N TRP A 435 -23.01 -8.18 3.56
CA TRP A 435 -22.00 -9.12 3.08
C TRP A 435 -21.50 -9.93 4.27
N THR A 436 -21.29 -11.23 4.10
CA THR A 436 -20.79 -12.10 5.17
C THR A 436 -19.48 -12.77 4.79
N THR A 437 -18.65 -13.03 5.79
CA THR A 437 -17.38 -13.75 5.64
C THR A 437 -17.31 -14.86 6.66
N ALA A 438 -16.96 -16.06 6.21
CA ALA A 438 -16.72 -17.23 7.07
C ALA A 438 -15.24 -17.53 7.19
N TYR A 439 -14.85 -18.12 8.32
CA TYR A 439 -13.47 -18.45 8.65
C TYR A 439 -13.36 -19.86 9.21
N ASP A 440 -12.19 -20.49 9.05
CA ASP A 440 -11.85 -21.70 9.77
C ASP A 440 -11.33 -21.42 11.20
N ALA A 441 -10.92 -22.47 11.90
CA ALA A 441 -10.41 -22.39 13.27
C ALA A 441 -9.17 -21.49 13.39
N GLU A 442 -8.34 -21.40 12.35
CA GLU A 442 -7.14 -20.55 12.30
C GLU A 442 -7.45 -19.10 11.86
N GLY A 443 -8.72 -18.76 11.64
CA GLY A 443 -9.11 -17.42 11.19
C GLY A 443 -8.83 -17.18 9.71
N ARG A 444 -8.68 -18.23 8.90
CA ARG A 444 -8.48 -18.12 7.44
C ARG A 444 -9.83 -18.12 6.76
N ILE A 445 -10.02 -17.25 5.76
CA ILE A 445 -11.29 -17.12 5.04
C ILE A 445 -11.63 -18.44 4.32
N THR A 446 -12.87 -18.90 4.49
CA THR A 446 -13.43 -20.09 3.83
C THR A 446 -14.58 -19.76 2.88
N SER A 447 -15.31 -18.66 3.10
CA SER A 447 -16.26 -18.14 2.13
C SER A 447 -16.57 -16.66 2.31
N ILE A 448 -17.07 -16.05 1.23
CA ILE A 448 -17.65 -14.70 1.22
C ILE A 448 -18.99 -14.78 0.50
N ALA A 449 -20.04 -14.24 1.08
CA ALA A 449 -21.36 -14.16 0.45
C ALA A 449 -21.82 -12.70 0.29
N ASP A 450 -22.45 -12.42 -0.85
CA ASP A 450 -23.12 -11.15 -1.10
C ASP A 450 -24.55 -11.12 -0.48
N PRO A 451 -25.24 -9.96 -0.47
CA PRO A 451 -26.59 -9.84 0.07
C PRO A 451 -27.67 -10.68 -0.63
N MET A 452 -27.36 -11.24 -1.81
CA MET A 452 -28.25 -12.14 -2.55
C MET A 452 -27.98 -13.63 -2.23
N GLY A 453 -26.98 -13.92 -1.38
CA GLY A 453 -26.58 -15.28 -1.01
C GLY A 453 -25.59 -15.92 -1.98
N ASN A 454 -25.11 -15.20 -3.00
CA ASN A 454 -24.10 -15.73 -3.92
C ASN A 454 -22.78 -15.89 -3.16
N THR A 455 -22.30 -17.12 -3.05
CA THR A 455 -21.17 -17.47 -2.18
C THR A 455 -19.95 -17.91 -2.99
N ILE A 456 -18.82 -17.24 -2.79
CA ILE A 456 -17.49 -17.71 -3.22
C ILE A 456 -16.87 -18.48 -2.06
N SER A 457 -16.33 -19.68 -2.28
CA SER A 457 -15.68 -20.49 -1.25
C SER A 457 -14.20 -20.76 -1.56
N PHE A 458 -13.43 -21.04 -0.51
CA PHE A 458 -11.98 -21.27 -0.57
C PHE A 458 -11.61 -22.52 0.22
N ILE A 459 -10.71 -23.35 -0.33
CA ILE A 459 -10.05 -24.44 0.39
C ILE A 459 -8.61 -24.02 0.68
N ASN A 460 -8.24 -24.06 1.96
CA ASN A 460 -6.90 -23.74 2.43
C ASN A 460 -6.13 -25.01 2.80
N ASP A 461 -4.85 -25.03 2.49
CA ASP A 461 -3.95 -26.14 2.80
C ASP A 461 -3.34 -26.02 4.21
N LYS A 462 -2.43 -26.93 4.60
CA LYS A 462 -1.81 -26.94 5.94
C LYS A 462 -0.90 -25.74 6.24
N LEU A 463 -0.52 -25.00 5.21
CA LEU A 463 0.26 -23.75 5.32
C LEU A 463 -0.62 -22.50 5.18
N GLY A 464 -1.94 -22.66 5.06
CA GLY A 464 -2.88 -21.55 4.87
C GLY A 464 -2.92 -20.99 3.45
N ARG A 465 -2.44 -21.74 2.46
CA ARG A 465 -2.48 -21.33 1.05
C ARG A 465 -3.78 -21.81 0.42
N ILE A 466 -4.41 -20.97 -0.40
CA ILE A 466 -5.63 -21.35 -1.14
C ILE A 466 -5.27 -22.36 -2.24
N THR A 467 -5.78 -23.57 -2.14
CA THR A 467 -5.63 -24.63 -3.17
C THR A 467 -6.82 -24.72 -4.10
N GLU A 468 -7.98 -24.22 -3.70
CA GLU A 468 -9.19 -24.21 -4.52
C GLU A 468 -10.03 -22.96 -4.23
N MET A 469 -10.61 -22.38 -5.27
CA MET A 469 -11.64 -21.35 -5.19
C MET A 469 -12.85 -21.81 -6.00
N SER A 470 -14.04 -21.71 -5.44
CA SER A 470 -15.28 -22.06 -6.13
C SER A 470 -16.19 -20.85 -6.23
N THR A 471 -16.72 -20.59 -7.42
CA THR A 471 -17.68 -19.50 -7.65
C THR A 471 -19.09 -19.89 -7.16
N PRO A 472 -20.04 -18.95 -7.07
CA PRO A 472 -21.42 -19.25 -6.70
C PRO A 472 -22.11 -20.30 -7.60
N SER A 473 -21.75 -20.37 -8.88
CA SER A 473 -22.26 -21.41 -9.79
C SER A 473 -21.54 -22.76 -9.65
N GLY A 474 -20.57 -22.89 -8.75
CA GLY A 474 -19.81 -24.13 -8.52
C GLY A 474 -18.60 -24.35 -9.43
N ASN A 475 -18.22 -23.35 -10.24
CA ASN A 475 -17.01 -23.44 -11.09
C ASN A 475 -15.75 -23.33 -10.23
N THR A 476 -14.80 -24.26 -10.38
CA THR A 476 -13.64 -24.37 -9.49
C THR A 476 -12.32 -24.02 -10.17
N THR A 477 -11.51 -23.16 -9.55
CA THR A 477 -10.10 -22.96 -9.94
C THR A 477 -9.19 -23.59 -8.90
N LYS A 478 -8.24 -24.43 -9.32
CA LYS A 478 -7.31 -25.12 -8.42
C LYS A 478 -5.90 -24.63 -8.58
N LYS A 479 -5.12 -24.61 -7.49
CA LYS A 479 -3.71 -24.20 -7.48
C LYS A 479 -2.84 -25.25 -6.80
N THR A 480 -1.67 -25.47 -7.39
CA THR A 480 -0.60 -26.25 -6.75
C THR A 480 0.57 -25.35 -6.42
N TYR A 481 1.38 -25.77 -5.45
CA TYR A 481 2.52 -25.01 -4.96
C TYR A 481 3.76 -25.89 -4.85
N ASP A 482 4.93 -25.32 -5.07
CA ASP A 482 6.20 -25.99 -4.80
C ASP A 482 6.54 -26.02 -3.29
N THR A 483 7.71 -26.58 -2.97
CA THR A 483 8.21 -26.70 -1.59
C THR A 483 8.57 -25.35 -0.94
N ARG A 484 8.74 -24.30 -1.75
CA ARG A 484 8.96 -22.91 -1.32
C ARG A 484 7.69 -22.07 -1.29
N SER A 485 6.54 -22.69 -1.61
CA SER A 485 5.23 -22.04 -1.68
C SER A 485 5.01 -21.09 -2.85
N TYR A 486 5.78 -21.24 -3.93
CA TYR A 486 5.47 -20.60 -5.21
C TYR A 486 4.42 -21.40 -5.99
N VAL A 487 3.51 -20.72 -6.70
CA VAL A 487 2.43 -21.37 -7.46
C VAL A 487 3.02 -22.12 -8.65
N LEU A 488 2.93 -23.45 -8.68
CA LEU A 488 3.45 -24.26 -9.79
C LEU A 488 2.46 -24.34 -10.95
N SER A 489 1.17 -24.52 -10.64
CA SER A 489 0.11 -24.55 -11.63
C SER A 489 -1.19 -23.92 -11.14
N ALA A 490 -1.99 -23.46 -12.08
CA ALA A 490 -3.39 -23.11 -11.89
C ALA A 490 -4.24 -23.85 -12.94
N GLU A 491 -5.23 -24.60 -12.48
CA GLU A 491 -6.22 -25.29 -13.32
C GLU A 491 -7.52 -24.49 -13.27
N ASP A 492 -8.02 -24.10 -14.43
CA ASP A 492 -9.29 -23.39 -14.55
C ASP A 492 -10.51 -24.35 -14.48
N PRO A 493 -11.74 -23.84 -14.35
CA PRO A 493 -12.96 -24.67 -14.34
C PRO A 493 -13.18 -25.59 -15.54
N LEU A 494 -12.51 -25.36 -16.68
CA LEU A 494 -12.56 -26.22 -17.86
C LEU A 494 -11.47 -27.31 -17.87
N GLY A 495 -10.63 -27.38 -16.83
CA GLY A 495 -9.51 -28.32 -16.72
C GLY A 495 -8.25 -27.87 -17.46
N ASN A 496 -8.20 -26.63 -17.94
CA ASN A 496 -7.02 -26.11 -18.61
C ASN A 496 -5.96 -25.69 -17.59
N VAL A 497 -4.74 -26.19 -17.75
CA VAL A 497 -3.65 -25.95 -16.81
C VAL A 497 -2.67 -24.92 -17.35
N THR A 498 -2.49 -23.83 -16.60
CA THR A 498 -1.37 -22.90 -16.77
C THR A 498 -0.27 -23.23 -15.77
N SER A 499 0.96 -23.40 -16.23
CA SER A 499 2.11 -23.74 -15.38
C SER A 499 3.12 -22.60 -15.32
N LYS A 500 3.84 -22.49 -14.20
CA LYS A 500 4.88 -21.49 -13.97
C LYS A 500 6.19 -22.17 -13.56
N THR A 501 7.30 -21.65 -14.06
CA THR A 501 8.64 -22.06 -13.63
C THR A 501 9.38 -20.88 -13.00
N TYR A 502 10.22 -21.18 -12.02
CA TYR A 502 10.93 -20.19 -11.21
C TYR A 502 12.44 -20.43 -11.27
N ASP A 503 13.22 -19.36 -11.18
CA ASP A 503 14.64 -19.48 -10.86
C ASP A 503 14.85 -19.81 -9.38
N THR A 504 16.11 -20.06 -8.99
CA THR A 504 16.48 -20.42 -7.61
C THR A 504 16.20 -19.32 -6.59
N THR A 505 15.96 -18.07 -7.02
CA THR A 505 15.57 -16.95 -6.16
C THR A 505 14.05 -16.76 -6.07
N GLY A 506 13.27 -17.59 -6.78
CA GLY A 506 11.81 -17.54 -6.79
C GLY A 506 11.20 -16.61 -7.82
N GLN A 507 11.97 -16.13 -8.81
CA GLN A 507 11.44 -15.26 -9.87
C GLN A 507 10.91 -16.10 -11.03
N ILE A 508 9.75 -15.73 -11.60
CA ILE A 508 9.14 -16.45 -12.73
C ILE A 508 10.05 -16.34 -13.96
N ILE A 509 10.54 -17.48 -14.47
CA ILE A 509 11.33 -17.57 -15.71
C ILE A 509 10.54 -18.14 -16.89
N GLY A 510 9.38 -18.74 -16.64
CA GLY A 510 8.51 -19.26 -17.68
C GLY A 510 7.05 -19.33 -17.26
N VAL A 511 6.17 -19.10 -18.25
CA VAL A 511 4.74 -19.39 -18.15
C VAL A 511 4.37 -20.23 -19.35
N THR A 512 3.74 -21.38 -19.11
CA THR A 512 3.23 -22.27 -20.14
C THR A 512 1.70 -22.26 -20.07
N LEU A 513 1.07 -21.87 -21.18
CA LEU A 513 -0.38 -21.86 -21.31
C LEU A 513 -0.91 -23.30 -21.52
N PRO A 514 -2.23 -23.51 -21.37
CA PRO A 514 -2.86 -24.79 -21.64
C PRO A 514 -2.50 -25.38 -23.01
N GLY A 515 -2.33 -26.70 -23.07
CA GLY A 515 -1.89 -27.40 -24.28
C GLY A 515 -0.37 -27.44 -24.47
N GLY A 516 0.42 -26.74 -23.63
CA GLY A 516 1.88 -26.91 -23.53
C GLY A 516 2.71 -26.32 -24.68
N THR A 517 2.08 -25.94 -25.80
CA THR A 517 2.77 -25.41 -26.98
C THR A 517 3.10 -23.93 -26.86
N ILE A 518 2.25 -23.16 -26.19
CA ILE A 518 2.44 -21.72 -26.05
C ILE A 518 3.15 -21.42 -24.73
N SER A 519 4.32 -20.79 -24.81
CA SER A 519 5.09 -20.40 -23.63
C SER A 519 5.72 -19.03 -23.79
N ALA A 520 5.79 -18.28 -22.69
CA ALA A 520 6.60 -17.08 -22.59
C ALA A 520 7.74 -17.32 -21.61
N THR A 521 8.94 -16.81 -21.92
CA THR A 521 10.11 -16.93 -21.02
C THR A 521 10.70 -15.56 -20.69
N TYR A 522 11.34 -15.48 -19.52
CA TYR A 522 11.88 -14.25 -18.97
C TYR A 522 13.33 -14.46 -18.54
N GLN A 523 14.22 -13.60 -19.03
CA GLN A 523 15.59 -13.51 -18.53
C GLN A 523 15.75 -12.25 -17.69
N ARG A 524 16.59 -12.33 -16.65
CA ARG A 524 16.88 -11.22 -15.74
C ARG A 524 18.36 -11.01 -15.58
N SER A 525 18.74 -9.77 -15.29
CA SER A 525 20.05 -9.41 -14.78
C SER A 525 20.26 -9.89 -13.35
N ALA A 526 21.50 -9.83 -12.88
CA ALA A 526 21.90 -10.14 -11.51
C ALA A 526 21.23 -9.25 -10.43
N THR A 527 20.69 -8.08 -10.82
CA THR A 527 19.87 -7.18 -9.99
C THR A 527 18.37 -7.40 -10.15
N PHE A 528 17.96 -8.54 -10.72
CA PHE A 528 16.57 -8.97 -10.93
C PHE A 528 15.75 -8.14 -11.92
N LYS A 529 16.38 -7.33 -12.78
CA LYS A 529 15.69 -6.59 -13.84
C LYS A 529 15.48 -7.46 -15.06
N ILE A 530 14.28 -7.46 -15.65
CA ILE A 530 13.98 -8.22 -16.88
C ILE A 530 14.81 -7.67 -18.04
N THR A 531 15.70 -8.47 -18.61
CA THR A 531 16.56 -8.12 -19.74
C THR A 531 16.04 -8.67 -21.06
N LYS A 532 15.24 -9.73 -21.03
CA LYS A 532 14.62 -10.31 -22.22
C LYS A 532 13.27 -10.95 -21.88
N VAL A 533 12.30 -10.73 -22.76
CA VAL A 533 11.03 -11.47 -22.81
C VAL A 533 10.99 -12.18 -24.15
N THR A 534 10.82 -13.50 -24.14
CA THR A 534 10.41 -14.25 -25.33
C THR A 534 8.92 -14.48 -25.23
N ASP A 535 8.17 -13.94 -26.18
CA ASP A 535 6.71 -14.02 -26.18
C ASP A 535 6.20 -15.41 -26.67
N PRO A 536 4.89 -15.69 -26.54
CA PRO A 536 4.22 -16.87 -27.09
C PRO A 536 4.56 -17.27 -28.53
N ASN A 537 4.92 -16.31 -29.39
CA ASN A 537 5.24 -16.52 -30.80
C ASN A 537 6.75 -16.78 -31.01
N GLY A 538 7.55 -16.80 -29.94
CA GLY A 538 9.00 -16.95 -29.99
C GLY A 538 9.76 -15.65 -30.26
N SER A 539 9.08 -14.50 -30.32
CA SER A 539 9.70 -13.21 -30.63
C SER A 539 10.32 -12.59 -29.39
N GLU A 540 11.46 -11.90 -29.56
CA GLU A 540 12.29 -11.44 -28.45
C GLU A 540 12.22 -9.93 -28.24
N TRP A 541 11.92 -9.53 -27.01
CA TRP A 541 11.90 -8.14 -26.57
C TRP A 541 13.05 -7.93 -25.59
N LEU A 542 13.98 -7.03 -25.90
CA LEU A 542 15.21 -6.82 -25.12
C LEU A 542 15.15 -5.54 -24.30
N ARG A 543 15.80 -5.55 -23.14
CA ARG A 543 15.94 -4.39 -22.25
C ARG A 543 17.36 -4.30 -21.70
N ALA A 544 17.93 -3.11 -21.71
CA ALA A 544 19.22 -2.81 -21.08
C ALA A 544 19.05 -1.86 -19.88
N TYR A 545 19.97 -1.97 -18.92
CA TYR A 545 19.99 -1.13 -17.73
C TYR A 545 21.41 -0.61 -17.50
N ASP A 546 21.53 0.57 -16.90
CA ASP A 546 22.82 1.05 -16.40
C ASP A 546 23.21 0.36 -15.07
N THR A 547 24.39 0.70 -14.56
CA THR A 547 24.90 0.18 -13.28
C THR A 547 24.04 0.61 -12.08
N ALA A 548 23.27 1.69 -12.20
CA ALA A 548 22.29 2.12 -11.20
C ALA A 548 20.95 1.35 -11.31
N GLY A 549 20.82 0.44 -12.27
CA GLY A 549 19.61 -0.35 -12.50
C GLY A 549 18.47 0.43 -13.16
N ARG A 550 18.76 1.59 -13.76
CA ARG A 550 17.81 2.41 -14.53
C ARG A 550 17.76 1.89 -15.96
N LEU A 551 16.58 1.87 -16.57
CA LEU A 551 16.37 1.36 -17.93
C LEU A 551 17.07 2.27 -18.94
N THR A 552 17.99 1.76 -19.75
CA THR A 552 18.71 2.53 -20.77
C THR A 552 18.20 2.27 -22.18
N SER A 553 17.66 1.08 -22.45
CA SER A 553 17.01 0.79 -23.72
C SER A 553 15.91 -0.26 -23.63
N ASN A 554 14.95 -0.17 -24.55
CA ASN A 554 14.04 -1.25 -24.95
C ASN A 554 14.21 -1.48 -26.46
N THR A 555 14.30 -2.73 -26.90
CA THR A 555 14.35 -3.10 -28.31
C THR A 555 13.23 -4.09 -28.62
N ASP A 556 12.45 -3.80 -29.66
CA ASP A 556 11.39 -4.69 -30.14
C ASP A 556 11.96 -5.85 -31.01
N PRO A 557 11.14 -6.85 -31.40
CA PRO A 557 11.60 -7.97 -32.22
C PRO A 557 12.06 -7.61 -33.63
N LEU A 558 11.74 -6.41 -34.13
CA LEU A 558 12.19 -5.89 -35.43
C LEU A 558 13.52 -5.13 -35.32
N GLY A 559 14.06 -4.96 -34.11
CA GLY A 559 15.29 -4.24 -33.85
C GLY A 559 15.11 -2.74 -33.62
N ASN A 560 13.88 -2.22 -33.60
CA ASN A 560 13.63 -0.82 -33.29
C ASN A 560 13.92 -0.57 -31.82
N GLN A 561 14.74 0.45 -31.54
CA GLN A 561 15.22 0.73 -30.20
C GLN A 561 14.71 2.07 -29.67
N THR A 562 14.20 2.06 -28.43
CA THR A 562 13.97 3.27 -27.63
C THR A 562 15.03 3.35 -26.54
N THR A 563 15.72 4.49 -26.39
CA THR A 563 16.72 4.70 -25.34
C THR A 563 16.35 5.84 -24.39
N TYR A 564 16.95 5.84 -23.20
CA TYR A 564 16.63 6.80 -22.13
C TYR A 564 17.90 7.39 -21.51
N THR A 565 17.89 8.70 -21.28
CA THR A 565 18.88 9.39 -20.44
C THR A 565 18.22 9.95 -19.19
N TYR A 566 19.03 10.26 -18.17
CA TYR A 566 18.54 10.66 -16.86
C TYR A 566 19.24 11.92 -16.35
N ASP A 567 18.51 12.76 -15.62
CA ASP A 567 19.08 13.89 -14.89
C ASP A 567 19.78 13.44 -13.59
N ASN A 568 20.35 14.41 -12.87
CA ASN A 568 21.03 14.17 -11.60
C ASN A 568 20.09 13.84 -10.43
N ARG A 569 18.76 13.82 -10.65
CA ARG A 569 17.77 13.30 -9.71
C ARG A 569 17.26 11.92 -10.13
N ASN A 570 17.91 11.26 -11.10
CA ASN A 570 17.50 9.98 -11.69
C ASN A 570 16.12 10.01 -12.36
N ARG A 571 15.67 11.18 -12.83
CA ARG A 571 14.43 11.34 -13.61
C ARG A 571 14.79 11.30 -15.09
N LYS A 572 13.88 10.82 -15.95
CA LYS A 572 14.14 10.73 -17.40
C LYS A 572 14.32 12.13 -17.97
N LEU A 573 15.49 12.43 -18.51
CA LEU A 573 15.80 13.72 -19.14
C LEU A 573 15.41 13.70 -20.62
N GLN A 574 15.74 12.62 -21.32
CA GLN A 574 15.43 12.44 -22.73
C GLN A 574 15.00 11.00 -23.03
N ILE A 575 14.08 10.85 -23.97
CA ILE A 575 13.69 9.57 -24.58
C ILE A 575 14.02 9.64 -26.07
N THR A 576 14.90 8.78 -26.56
CA THR A 576 15.16 8.66 -28.00
C THR A 576 14.34 7.50 -28.53
N LEU A 577 13.30 7.81 -29.29
CA LEU A 577 12.43 6.87 -29.99
C LEU A 577 13.06 6.49 -31.35
N PRO A 578 12.60 5.42 -32.02
CA PRO A 578 13.17 4.98 -33.30
C PRO A 578 13.20 6.04 -34.41
N SER A 579 12.27 7.00 -34.40
CA SER A 579 12.21 8.09 -35.38
C SER A 579 12.07 9.47 -34.76
N SER A 580 12.24 9.62 -33.45
CA SER A 580 11.98 10.88 -32.73
C SER A 580 12.79 11.01 -31.44
N THR A 581 12.87 12.20 -30.86
CA THR A 581 13.40 12.45 -29.51
C THR A 581 12.41 13.24 -28.67
N VAL A 582 12.29 12.89 -27.38
CA VAL A 582 11.47 13.59 -26.38
C VAL A 582 12.36 14.17 -25.29
N ASP A 583 12.50 15.49 -25.22
CA ASP A 583 13.14 16.19 -24.11
C ASP A 583 12.12 16.50 -23.01
N ILE A 584 12.44 16.17 -21.76
CA ILE A 584 11.54 16.34 -20.61
C ILE A 584 12.15 17.36 -19.64
N THR A 585 11.37 18.39 -19.31
CA THR A 585 11.74 19.38 -18.29
C THR A 585 10.86 19.23 -17.06
N TYR A 586 11.45 19.36 -15.88
CA TYR A 586 10.76 19.27 -14.60
C TYR A 586 10.87 20.57 -13.80
N ASP A 587 9.91 20.83 -12.93
CA ASP A 587 10.09 21.77 -11.83
C ASP A 587 10.95 21.18 -10.68
N ALA A 588 11.07 21.95 -9.59
CA ALA A 588 11.86 21.59 -8.42
C ALA A 588 11.25 20.45 -7.59
N THR A 589 9.93 20.26 -7.58
CA THR A 589 9.24 19.18 -6.85
C THR A 589 9.16 17.88 -7.66
N GLY A 590 9.37 17.96 -8.98
CA GLY A 590 9.43 16.79 -9.86
C GLY A 590 8.26 16.64 -10.83
N ASN A 591 7.42 17.67 -10.98
CA ASN A 591 6.37 17.67 -11.98
C ASN A 591 6.95 17.94 -13.37
N VAL A 592 6.43 17.29 -14.41
CA VAL A 592 6.84 17.53 -15.80
C VAL A 592 6.21 18.83 -16.26
N ILE A 593 7.01 19.88 -16.49
CA ILE A 593 6.51 21.19 -16.95
C ILE A 593 6.58 21.35 -18.48
N ARG A 594 7.37 20.51 -19.15
CA ARG A 594 7.49 20.53 -20.61
C ARG A 594 7.89 19.18 -21.20
N LYS A 595 7.33 18.82 -22.35
CA LYS A 595 7.81 17.74 -23.23
C LYS A 595 7.98 18.27 -24.65
N ARG A 596 9.20 18.25 -25.18
CA ARG A 596 9.51 18.74 -26.52
C ARG A 596 9.93 17.59 -27.42
N MET A 597 9.30 17.47 -28.57
CA MET A 597 9.55 16.44 -29.58
C MET A 597 10.40 16.98 -30.75
N SER A 598 11.02 16.10 -31.52
CA SER A 598 11.86 16.48 -32.68
C SER A 598 11.07 17.05 -33.87
N ASP A 599 9.82 16.65 -34.07
CA ASP A 599 8.93 17.20 -35.09
C ASP A 599 8.44 18.64 -34.81
N GLY A 600 8.80 19.21 -33.64
CA GLY A 600 8.38 20.53 -33.19
C GLY A 600 7.17 20.53 -32.26
N THR A 601 6.55 19.37 -32.00
CA THR A 601 5.50 19.24 -30.97
C THR A 601 6.06 19.62 -29.61
N ASP A 602 5.42 20.56 -28.92
CA ASP A 602 5.91 21.13 -27.67
C ASP A 602 4.76 21.27 -26.68
N LEU A 603 4.79 20.46 -25.62
CA LEU A 603 3.70 20.32 -24.66
C LEU A 603 4.08 20.99 -23.35
N HIS A 604 3.25 21.91 -22.87
CA HIS A 604 3.45 22.65 -21.61
C HIS A 604 2.48 22.20 -20.52
N PHE A 605 2.95 22.26 -19.27
CA PHE A 605 2.17 21.93 -18.09
C PHE A 605 2.46 22.90 -16.94
N SER A 606 1.43 23.30 -16.22
CA SER A 606 1.50 24.16 -15.03
C SER A 606 0.83 23.46 -13.84
N TYR A 607 1.32 23.73 -12.64
CA TYR A 607 0.87 23.06 -11.42
C TYR A 607 0.59 24.06 -10.30
N ASP A 608 -0.31 23.72 -9.38
CA ASP A 608 -0.51 24.44 -8.12
C ASP A 608 0.50 24.00 -7.03
N ALA A 609 0.37 24.58 -5.83
CA ALA A 609 1.22 24.26 -4.69
C ALA A 609 1.05 22.81 -4.18
N MET A 610 -0.06 22.13 -4.50
CA MET A 610 -0.30 20.72 -4.16
C MET A 610 0.19 19.77 -5.25
N ASN A 611 0.88 20.28 -6.28
CA ASN A 611 1.36 19.54 -7.45
C ASN A 611 0.23 18.99 -8.33
N GLN A 612 -0.91 19.68 -8.37
CA GLN A 612 -2.05 19.36 -9.24
C GLN A 612 -1.97 20.19 -10.52
N MET A 613 -2.26 19.59 -11.69
CA MET A 613 -2.08 20.25 -12.98
C MET A 613 -3.18 21.29 -13.25
N THR A 614 -2.84 22.57 -13.23
CA THR A 614 -3.80 23.67 -13.41
C THR A 614 -3.98 24.10 -14.87
N ALA A 615 -2.97 23.87 -15.71
CA ALA A 615 -3.05 24.21 -17.13
C ALA A 615 -2.08 23.39 -17.99
N GLY A 616 -2.39 23.33 -19.28
CA GLY A 616 -1.52 22.87 -20.35
C GLY A 616 -2.11 23.26 -21.71
N ASP A 617 -1.46 22.88 -22.80
CA ASP A 617 -1.98 23.18 -24.14
C ASP A 617 -3.37 22.56 -24.33
N GLY A 618 -4.40 23.38 -24.47
CA GLY A 618 -5.80 22.93 -24.60
C GLY A 618 -6.49 22.47 -23.31
N ILE A 619 -5.87 22.67 -22.14
CA ILE A 619 -6.41 22.25 -20.84
C ILE A 619 -6.27 23.37 -19.82
N THR A 620 -7.34 23.59 -19.07
CA THR A 620 -7.37 24.38 -17.84
C THR A 620 -8.13 23.60 -16.79
N ALA A 621 -7.67 23.64 -15.54
CA ALA A 621 -8.34 23.00 -14.42
C ALA A 621 -8.16 23.80 -13.12
N THR A 622 -9.19 23.81 -12.30
CA THR A 622 -9.14 24.30 -10.91
C THR A 622 -9.67 23.23 -9.97
N TYR A 623 -9.26 23.32 -8.70
CA TYR A 623 -9.47 22.26 -7.71
C TYR A 623 -10.19 22.79 -6.47
N ASP A 624 -11.02 21.95 -5.85
CA ASP A 624 -11.48 22.17 -4.49
C ASP A 624 -10.40 21.83 -3.47
N ALA A 625 -10.74 22.04 -2.20
CA ALA A 625 -9.88 21.82 -1.06
C ALA A 625 -9.51 20.34 -0.80
N ASN A 626 -10.23 19.39 -1.41
CA ASN A 626 -9.92 17.96 -1.38
C ASN A 626 -9.14 17.50 -2.63
N GLY A 627 -8.81 18.43 -3.52
CA GLY A 627 -8.05 18.16 -4.74
C GLY A 627 -8.89 17.57 -5.88
N ASN A 628 -10.22 17.75 -5.85
CA ASN A 628 -11.06 17.36 -6.97
C ASN A 628 -11.22 18.52 -7.95
N VAL A 629 -11.24 18.22 -9.25
CA VAL A 629 -11.49 19.23 -10.28
C VAL A 629 -12.89 19.82 -10.13
N VAL A 630 -12.98 21.14 -9.97
CA VAL A 630 -14.25 21.92 -9.89
C VAL A 630 -14.51 22.77 -11.12
N GLU A 631 -13.48 23.09 -11.90
CA GLU A 631 -13.66 23.66 -13.22
C GLU A 631 -12.66 23.02 -14.16
N SER A 632 -13.08 22.65 -15.37
CA SER A 632 -12.14 22.32 -16.44
C SER A 632 -12.65 22.76 -17.81
N ASN A 633 -11.82 23.49 -18.55
CA ASN A 633 -12.17 24.04 -19.87
C ASN A 633 -13.53 24.78 -19.91
N GLY A 634 -13.85 25.52 -18.84
CA GLY A 634 -15.11 26.26 -18.65
C GLY A 634 -16.31 25.41 -18.20
N LEU A 635 -16.13 24.12 -17.95
CA LEU A 635 -17.14 23.22 -17.38
C LEU A 635 -17.03 23.24 -15.85
N ILE A 636 -18.08 23.67 -15.16
CA ILE A 636 -18.09 23.80 -13.70
C ILE A 636 -18.72 22.57 -13.07
N THR A 637 -18.02 21.92 -12.13
CA THR A 637 -18.45 20.73 -11.40
C THR A 637 -18.65 21.06 -9.92
N THR A 638 -19.78 20.64 -9.34
CA THR A 638 -20.04 20.78 -7.90
C THR A 638 -20.09 19.42 -7.23
N ARG A 639 -19.79 19.37 -5.92
CA ARG A 639 -19.82 18.14 -5.12
C ARG A 639 -20.60 18.30 -3.81
N ASP A 640 -21.00 17.18 -3.22
CA ASP A 640 -21.55 17.13 -1.87
C ASP A 640 -20.48 16.83 -0.80
N ALA A 641 -20.91 16.74 0.45
CA ALA A 641 -20.04 16.55 1.61
C ALA A 641 -19.40 15.14 1.69
N GLY A 642 -19.92 14.16 0.96
CA GLY A 642 -19.24 12.87 0.74
C GLY A 642 -18.46 12.81 -0.56
N ASN A 643 -18.08 13.97 -1.11
CA ASN A 643 -17.22 14.14 -2.27
C ASN A 643 -17.80 13.61 -3.61
N ARG A 644 -19.13 13.49 -3.72
CA ARG A 644 -19.80 12.99 -4.93
C ARG A 644 -20.20 14.15 -5.85
N ILE A 645 -20.11 14.00 -7.17
CA ILE A 645 -20.49 15.03 -8.16
C ILE A 645 -22.00 15.27 -8.11
N THR A 646 -22.44 16.48 -7.74
CA THR A 646 -23.87 16.82 -7.66
C THR A 646 -24.38 17.56 -8.89
N SER A 647 -23.52 18.29 -9.60
CA SER A 647 -23.89 18.92 -10.86
C SER A 647 -22.68 19.20 -11.75
N ILE A 648 -22.94 19.34 -13.05
CA ILE A 648 -21.98 19.91 -14.00
C ILE A 648 -22.71 20.94 -14.86
N THR A 649 -22.15 22.14 -14.97
CA THR A 649 -22.66 23.20 -15.85
C THR A 649 -21.83 23.25 -17.12
N TYR A 650 -22.44 22.96 -18.26
CA TYR A 650 -21.78 22.94 -19.57
C TYR A 650 -21.73 24.34 -20.20
N ALA A 651 -22.79 25.13 -20.00
CA ALA A 651 -22.93 26.50 -20.47
C ALA A 651 -23.99 27.22 -19.62
N PRO A 652 -24.12 28.56 -19.69
CA PRO A 652 -25.22 29.27 -19.02
C PRO A 652 -26.59 28.66 -19.35
N GLY A 653 -27.34 28.27 -18.31
CA GLY A 653 -28.65 27.62 -18.44
C GLY A 653 -28.62 26.14 -18.83
N LYS A 654 -27.43 25.52 -18.94
CA LYS A 654 -27.24 24.10 -19.30
C LYS A 654 -26.50 23.35 -18.20
N THR A 655 -27.22 23.07 -17.12
CA THR A 655 -26.70 22.34 -15.96
C THR A 655 -27.33 20.95 -15.93
N ILE A 656 -26.51 19.94 -15.69
CA ILE A 656 -26.95 18.58 -15.36
C ILE A 656 -26.80 18.35 -13.86
N THR A 657 -27.75 17.65 -13.25
CA THR A 657 -27.75 17.36 -11.82
C THR A 657 -27.78 15.86 -11.56
N TYR A 658 -27.07 15.43 -10.53
CA TYR A 658 -26.95 14.04 -10.11
C TYR A 658 -27.58 13.86 -8.73
N ALA A 659 -28.39 12.82 -8.57
CA ALA A 659 -28.83 12.36 -7.25
C ALA A 659 -28.29 10.96 -7.00
N TYR A 660 -28.13 10.63 -5.72
CA TYR A 660 -27.54 9.38 -5.27
C TYR A 660 -28.45 8.67 -4.29
N ASP A 661 -28.36 7.35 -4.25
CA ASP A 661 -28.95 6.56 -3.18
C ASP A 661 -28.09 6.62 -1.90
N THR A 662 -28.61 6.01 -0.82
CA THR A 662 -27.91 5.94 0.48
C THR A 662 -26.67 5.04 0.46
N PHE A 663 -26.38 4.37 -0.65
CA PHE A 663 -25.14 3.62 -0.85
C PHE A 663 -24.16 4.34 -1.77
N ASN A 664 -24.35 5.66 -1.94
CA ASN A 664 -23.49 6.52 -2.76
C ASN A 664 -23.44 6.14 -4.25
N ARG A 665 -24.45 5.41 -4.76
CA ARG A 665 -24.59 5.08 -6.18
C ARG A 665 -25.49 6.10 -6.86
N VAL A 666 -25.24 6.43 -8.13
CA VAL A 666 -26.11 7.36 -8.88
C VAL A 666 -27.51 6.77 -9.00
N ALA A 667 -28.50 7.50 -8.52
CA ALA A 667 -29.92 7.15 -8.62
C ALA A 667 -30.58 7.85 -9.82
N THR A 668 -30.23 9.12 -10.07
CA THR A 668 -30.75 9.87 -11.21
C THR A 668 -29.71 10.82 -11.80
N VAL A 669 -29.85 11.09 -13.10
CA VAL A 669 -29.19 12.18 -13.82
C VAL A 669 -30.28 12.98 -14.54
N THR A 670 -30.38 14.27 -14.24
CA THR A 670 -31.40 15.16 -14.81
C THR A 670 -30.72 16.29 -15.60
N ASP A 671 -31.17 16.51 -16.83
CA ASP A 671 -30.68 17.59 -17.70
C ASP A 671 -31.46 18.90 -17.52
N TRP A 672 -30.99 19.97 -18.16
CA TRP A 672 -31.60 21.30 -18.09
C TRP A 672 -32.98 21.42 -18.77
N LEU A 673 -33.42 20.40 -19.51
CA LEU A 673 -34.77 20.30 -20.07
C LEU A 673 -35.70 19.50 -19.14
N ASN A 674 -35.23 19.13 -17.94
CA ASN A 674 -35.86 18.22 -16.99
C ASN A 674 -35.99 16.77 -17.48
N GLY A 675 -35.24 16.39 -18.51
CA GLY A 675 -35.09 14.99 -18.91
C GLY A 675 -34.36 14.24 -17.82
N THR A 676 -35.00 13.22 -17.23
CA THR A 676 -34.40 12.42 -16.14
C THR A 676 -34.11 11.00 -16.60
N THR A 677 -32.85 10.59 -16.43
CA THR A 677 -32.41 9.20 -16.53
C THR A 677 -32.29 8.61 -15.13
N SER A 678 -33.00 7.52 -14.84
CA SER A 678 -33.02 6.86 -13.53
C SER A 678 -32.30 5.52 -13.56
N PHE A 679 -31.67 5.16 -12.44
CA PHE A 679 -30.88 3.95 -12.28
C PHE A 679 -31.39 3.14 -11.09
N THR A 680 -31.46 1.82 -11.24
CA THR A 680 -31.72 0.91 -10.12
C THR A 680 -30.63 -0.14 -10.02
N TYR A 681 -30.48 -0.74 -8.83
CA TYR A 681 -29.44 -1.71 -8.55
C TYR A 681 -30.02 -2.96 -7.88
N THR A 682 -29.37 -4.09 -8.10
CA THR A 682 -29.61 -5.32 -7.34
C THR A 682 -29.12 -5.16 -5.91
N ASP A 683 -29.53 -6.09 -5.03
CA ASP A 683 -29.07 -6.15 -3.65
C ASP A 683 -27.55 -6.39 -3.54
N ALA A 684 -26.96 -7.10 -4.51
CA ALA A 684 -25.52 -7.25 -4.68
C ALA A 684 -24.83 -6.02 -5.31
N SER A 685 -25.52 -4.89 -5.40
CA SER A 685 -25.02 -3.61 -5.94
C SER A 685 -24.58 -3.64 -7.41
N LYS A 686 -25.20 -4.50 -8.22
CA LYS A 686 -25.04 -4.47 -9.68
C LYS A 686 -26.11 -3.60 -10.32
N LEU A 687 -25.80 -2.87 -11.40
CA LEU A 687 -26.77 -2.05 -12.13
C LEU A 687 -27.88 -2.94 -12.71
N ALA A 688 -29.13 -2.73 -12.29
CA ALA A 688 -30.29 -3.52 -12.71
C ALA A 688 -31.06 -2.86 -13.85
N THR A 689 -31.32 -1.55 -13.79
CA THR A 689 -31.99 -0.82 -14.88
C THR A 689 -31.41 0.56 -15.13
N ILE A 690 -31.55 1.03 -16.36
CA ILE A 690 -31.46 2.44 -16.76
C ILE A 690 -32.78 2.80 -17.45
N THR A 691 -33.49 3.79 -16.95
CA THR A 691 -34.71 4.31 -17.59
C THR A 691 -34.44 5.72 -18.09
N ARG A 692 -34.55 5.93 -19.40
CA ARG A 692 -34.25 7.21 -20.07
C ARG A 692 -35.46 8.16 -20.06
N PRO A 693 -35.30 9.47 -20.34
CA PRO A 693 -36.39 10.46 -20.30
C PRO A 693 -37.57 10.13 -21.22
N ASN A 694 -37.33 9.38 -22.29
CA ASN A 694 -38.37 8.92 -23.23
C ASN A 694 -39.15 7.68 -22.74
N GLY A 695 -38.89 7.20 -21.52
CA GLY A 695 -39.54 6.04 -20.91
C GLY A 695 -38.96 4.68 -21.29
N ILE A 696 -37.98 4.62 -22.20
CA ILE A 696 -37.33 3.36 -22.57
C ILE A 696 -36.43 2.90 -21.42
N THR A 697 -36.65 1.67 -20.97
CA THR A 697 -35.86 1.03 -19.92
C THR A 697 -34.94 -0.03 -20.52
N THR A 698 -33.66 0.08 -20.20
CA THR A 698 -32.67 -0.98 -20.38
C THR A 698 -32.57 -1.78 -19.09
N THR A 699 -32.84 -3.08 -19.15
CA THR A 699 -32.76 -4.01 -18.01
C THR A 699 -31.54 -4.92 -18.18
N TYR A 700 -30.79 -5.08 -17.10
CA TYR A 700 -29.64 -5.96 -16.99
C TYR A 700 -29.96 -7.12 -16.05
N THR A 701 -29.75 -8.35 -16.52
CA THR A 701 -29.87 -9.54 -15.66
C THR A 701 -28.50 -10.22 -15.50
N TYR A 702 -28.30 -10.89 -14.36
CA TYR A 702 -27.03 -11.49 -13.99
C TYR A 702 -27.21 -12.95 -13.57
N ASN A 703 -26.19 -13.78 -13.76
CA ASN A 703 -26.11 -15.10 -13.13
C ASN A 703 -25.60 -15.00 -11.68
N ALA A 704 -25.51 -16.14 -10.99
CA ALA A 704 -25.04 -16.21 -9.60
C ALA A 704 -23.58 -15.77 -9.43
N ASP A 705 -22.74 -15.91 -10.47
CA ASP A 705 -21.34 -15.41 -10.46
C ASP A 705 -21.24 -13.89 -10.67
N GLY A 706 -22.38 -13.20 -10.83
CA GLY A 706 -22.44 -11.75 -11.05
C GLY A 706 -22.09 -11.32 -12.48
N LEU A 707 -22.09 -12.24 -13.45
CA LEU A 707 -21.91 -11.96 -14.88
C LEU A 707 -23.24 -11.61 -15.53
N ARG A 708 -23.22 -10.67 -16.47
CA ARG A 708 -24.42 -10.17 -17.14
C ARG A 708 -24.91 -11.17 -18.19
N THR A 709 -26.08 -11.76 -18.00
CA THR A 709 -26.66 -12.76 -18.92
C THR A 709 -27.64 -12.17 -19.94
N ARG A 710 -28.16 -10.96 -19.69
CA ARG A 710 -29.09 -10.31 -20.62
C ARG A 710 -29.06 -8.79 -20.54
N ILE A 711 -29.24 -8.13 -21.69
CA ILE A 711 -29.49 -6.70 -21.83
C ILE A 711 -30.76 -6.56 -22.68
N THR A 712 -31.83 -6.06 -22.10
CA THR A 712 -33.09 -5.83 -22.82
C THR A 712 -33.38 -4.34 -22.84
N GLU A 713 -33.53 -3.75 -24.01
CA GLU A 713 -33.85 -2.34 -24.23
C GLU A 713 -35.28 -2.21 -24.74
N GLY A 714 -36.25 -2.18 -23.83
CA GLY A 714 -37.67 -2.25 -24.16
C GLY A 714 -37.99 -3.36 -25.17
N ASN A 715 -38.69 -3.01 -26.25
CA ASN A 715 -38.97 -3.91 -27.38
C ASN A 715 -38.01 -3.71 -28.57
N LEU A 716 -36.93 -2.94 -28.39
CA LEU A 716 -36.02 -2.52 -29.47
C LEU A 716 -34.84 -3.47 -29.64
N SER A 717 -34.32 -4.01 -28.54
CA SER A 717 -33.21 -4.95 -28.57
C SER A 717 -33.26 -5.89 -27.37
N ASP A 718 -32.95 -7.16 -27.59
CA ASP A 718 -32.71 -8.13 -26.54
C ASP A 718 -31.42 -8.90 -26.82
N ILE A 719 -30.41 -8.69 -25.99
CA ILE A 719 -29.09 -9.31 -26.11
C ILE A 719 -28.97 -10.33 -24.98
N GLN A 720 -28.83 -11.61 -25.31
CA GLN A 720 -28.60 -12.70 -24.37
C GLN A 720 -27.17 -13.19 -24.49
N LEU A 721 -26.48 -13.30 -23.35
CA LEU A 721 -25.09 -13.74 -23.26
C LEU A 721 -25.02 -15.09 -22.55
N SER A 722 -24.33 -16.04 -23.16
CA SER A 722 -24.01 -17.32 -22.53
C SER A 722 -22.52 -17.38 -22.20
N TYR A 723 -22.19 -18.10 -21.13
CA TYR A 723 -20.82 -18.21 -20.63
C TYR A 723 -20.38 -19.67 -20.56
N ASP A 724 -19.09 -19.92 -20.74
CA ASP A 724 -18.46 -21.17 -20.32
C ASP A 724 -18.16 -21.16 -18.81
N ALA A 725 -17.61 -22.26 -18.28
CA ALA A 725 -17.24 -22.37 -16.87
C ALA A 725 -16.10 -21.41 -16.45
N ASN A 726 -15.36 -20.86 -17.42
CA ASN A 726 -14.31 -19.86 -17.22
C ASN A 726 -14.83 -18.43 -17.26
N ASN A 727 -16.15 -18.25 -17.37
CA ASN A 727 -16.80 -16.94 -17.49
C ASN A 727 -16.46 -16.22 -18.81
N ASN A 728 -16.02 -16.93 -19.84
CA ASN A 728 -15.87 -16.37 -21.19
C ASN A 728 -17.21 -16.40 -21.92
N ILE A 729 -17.52 -15.36 -22.69
CA ILE A 729 -18.74 -15.31 -23.51
C ILE A 729 -18.61 -16.34 -24.64
N THR A 730 -19.51 -17.32 -24.69
CA THR A 730 -19.57 -18.35 -25.74
C THR A 730 -20.54 -17.99 -26.86
N THR A 731 -21.65 -17.33 -26.52
CA THR A 731 -22.65 -16.88 -27.50
C THR A 731 -23.20 -15.51 -27.11
N ILE A 732 -23.53 -14.72 -28.14
CA ILE A 732 -24.29 -13.47 -28.03
C ILE A 732 -25.45 -13.57 -29.01
N ASN A 733 -26.68 -13.71 -28.49
CA ASN A 733 -27.89 -13.72 -29.31
C ASN A 733 -28.57 -12.35 -29.19
N GLN A 734 -28.61 -11.60 -30.29
CA GLN A 734 -29.30 -10.32 -30.36
C GLN A 734 -30.60 -10.45 -31.15
N THR A 735 -31.72 -10.04 -30.54
CA THR A 735 -33.02 -9.90 -31.20
C THR A 735 -33.37 -8.43 -31.33
N VAL A 736 -33.62 -7.95 -32.54
CA VAL A 736 -34.05 -6.57 -32.86
C VAL A 736 -35.20 -6.61 -33.86
N PRO A 737 -36.06 -5.57 -33.95
CA PRO A 737 -37.00 -5.41 -35.06
C PRO A 737 -36.29 -5.51 -36.41
N LEU A 738 -36.87 -6.25 -37.35
CA LEU A 738 -36.23 -6.68 -38.60
C LEU A 738 -35.66 -5.51 -39.43
N ASP A 739 -34.35 -5.53 -39.69
CA ASP A 739 -33.70 -4.83 -40.81
C ASP A 739 -33.57 -5.82 -41.98
N PRO A 740 -33.99 -5.54 -43.23
CA PRO A 740 -34.14 -6.53 -44.29
C PRO A 740 -32.87 -7.17 -44.88
N ALA A 741 -31.67 -6.94 -44.35
CA ALA A 741 -30.47 -7.56 -44.89
C ALA A 741 -29.47 -7.97 -43.81
N PRO A 742 -29.26 -9.28 -43.55
CA PRO A 742 -28.06 -9.70 -42.86
C PRO A 742 -26.87 -9.50 -43.79
N ASN A 743 -25.95 -8.63 -43.41
CA ASN A 743 -24.63 -8.57 -44.02
C ASN A 743 -23.98 -9.96 -43.91
N SER A 744 -23.53 -10.51 -45.04
CA SER A 744 -22.72 -11.73 -45.03
C SER A 744 -21.45 -11.46 -44.22
N LEU A 745 -21.24 -12.23 -43.14
CA LEU A 745 -20.00 -12.20 -42.39
C LEU A 745 -18.90 -12.82 -43.26
N GLY A 746 -18.07 -11.98 -43.88
CA GLY A 746 -16.82 -12.41 -44.49
C GLY A 746 -15.77 -12.65 -43.42
N THR A 747 -15.09 -13.80 -43.45
CA THR A 747 -13.89 -14.03 -42.64
C THR A 747 -12.68 -13.45 -43.39
N THR A 748 -12.03 -12.45 -42.82
CA THR A 748 -10.73 -11.97 -43.29
C THR A 748 -9.65 -12.48 -42.34
N SER A 749 -8.77 -13.33 -42.85
CA SER A 749 -7.59 -13.80 -42.10
C SER A 749 -6.43 -12.83 -42.30
N TYR A 750 -5.76 -12.46 -41.21
CA TYR A 750 -4.55 -11.65 -41.23
C TYR A 750 -3.35 -12.49 -40.80
N ASN A 751 -2.20 -12.27 -41.47
CA ASN A 751 -0.91 -12.75 -41.00
C ASN A 751 -0.24 -11.66 -40.18
N PHE A 752 0.57 -12.06 -39.21
CA PHE A 752 1.29 -11.15 -38.33
C PHE A 752 2.80 -11.34 -38.46
N ASP A 753 3.56 -10.26 -38.35
CA ASP A 753 5.02 -10.28 -38.30
C ASP A 753 5.55 -10.53 -36.87
N ALA A 754 6.87 -10.46 -36.69
CA ALA A 754 7.53 -10.68 -35.41
C ALA A 754 7.20 -9.63 -34.33
N ALA A 755 6.74 -8.43 -34.70
CA ALA A 755 6.26 -7.43 -33.75
C ALA A 755 4.73 -7.53 -33.53
N SER A 756 4.10 -8.62 -33.98
CA SER A 756 2.64 -8.81 -33.95
C SER A 756 1.88 -7.75 -34.75
N GLN A 757 2.48 -7.21 -35.81
CA GLN A 757 1.86 -6.27 -36.75
C GLN A 757 1.27 -7.02 -37.94
N VAL A 758 0.16 -6.53 -38.51
CA VAL A 758 -0.50 -7.17 -39.65
C VAL A 758 0.36 -7.03 -40.90
N SER A 759 0.84 -8.14 -41.46
CA SER A 759 1.87 -8.12 -42.53
C SER A 759 1.40 -7.48 -43.84
N SER A 760 0.08 -7.34 -44.05
CA SER A 760 -0.48 -6.67 -45.23
C SER A 760 -0.60 -5.14 -45.08
N PHE A 761 -0.29 -4.61 -43.90
CA PHE A 761 -0.32 -3.18 -43.59
C PHE A 761 1.09 -2.61 -43.55
N THR A 762 1.21 -1.29 -43.61
CA THR A 762 2.50 -0.60 -43.47
C THR A 762 2.58 0.13 -42.14
N TYR A 763 3.77 0.15 -41.54
CA TYR A 763 4.05 0.79 -40.26
C TYR A 763 5.29 1.66 -40.36
N ASP A 764 5.42 2.66 -39.50
CA ASP A 764 6.70 3.35 -39.31
C ASP A 764 7.60 2.64 -38.29
N ASN A 765 8.81 3.16 -38.08
CA ASN A 765 9.78 2.58 -37.15
C ASN A 765 9.32 2.64 -35.67
N MET A 766 8.27 3.40 -35.35
CA MET A 766 7.64 3.41 -34.03
C MET A 766 6.51 2.38 -33.92
N GLY A 767 6.26 1.58 -34.95
CA GLY A 767 5.20 0.57 -35.01
C GLY A 767 3.81 1.16 -35.23
N ARG A 768 3.69 2.42 -35.68
CA ARG A 768 2.41 3.08 -35.92
C ARG A 768 1.94 2.78 -37.33
N LEU A 769 0.67 2.42 -37.49
CA LEU A 769 0.05 2.11 -38.78
C LEU A 769 0.10 3.33 -39.70
N THR A 770 0.77 3.22 -40.85
CA THR A 770 0.84 4.28 -41.88
C THR A 770 -0.08 4.01 -43.07
N SER A 771 -0.46 2.75 -43.31
CA SER A 771 -1.53 2.38 -44.25
C SER A 771 -2.10 1.00 -43.96
N ASP A 772 -3.42 0.86 -44.12
CA ASP A 772 -4.15 -0.42 -44.06
C ASP A 772 -4.57 -0.93 -45.45
N GLY A 773 -4.05 -0.33 -46.53
CA GLY A 773 -4.44 -0.61 -47.91
C GLY A 773 -5.68 0.15 -48.41
N VAL A 774 -6.44 0.78 -47.50
CA VAL A 774 -7.60 1.64 -47.83
C VAL A 774 -7.32 3.10 -47.48
N ARG A 775 -6.69 3.32 -46.32
CA ARG A 775 -6.36 4.61 -45.75
C ARG A 775 -4.86 4.79 -45.64
N THR A 776 -4.43 6.05 -45.68
CA THR A 776 -3.08 6.47 -45.29
C THR A 776 -3.16 7.31 -44.03
N TYR A 777 -2.25 7.11 -43.09
CA TYR A 777 -2.29 7.71 -41.76
C TYR A 777 -1.05 8.58 -41.52
N THR A 778 -1.24 9.70 -40.83
CA THR A 778 -0.17 10.63 -40.43
C THR A 778 -0.18 10.78 -38.91
N TRP A 779 1.02 10.85 -38.32
CA TRP A 779 1.24 10.87 -36.88
C TRP A 779 2.21 11.98 -36.52
N ASP A 780 2.03 12.58 -35.33
CA ASP A 780 3.06 13.38 -34.70
C ASP A 780 3.98 12.51 -33.84
N ASP A 781 5.11 13.05 -33.41
CA ASP A 781 6.12 12.37 -32.60
C ASP A 781 5.63 12.02 -31.18
N ALA A 782 4.53 12.63 -30.72
CA ALA A 782 3.83 12.23 -29.50
C ALA A 782 2.98 10.95 -29.69
N SER A 783 3.08 10.29 -30.85
CA SER A 783 2.31 9.10 -31.24
C SER A 783 0.80 9.35 -31.29
N ARG A 784 0.39 10.56 -31.69
CA ARG A 784 -1.01 10.92 -31.90
C ARG A 784 -1.31 10.97 -33.40
N LEU A 785 -2.45 10.43 -33.81
CA LEU A 785 -2.87 10.42 -35.21
C LEU A 785 -3.25 11.85 -35.64
N THR A 786 -2.41 12.55 -36.39
CA THR A 786 -2.70 13.92 -36.84
C THR A 786 -3.65 13.98 -38.03
N GLY A 787 -3.86 12.86 -38.73
CA GLY A 787 -4.78 12.80 -39.85
C GLY A 787 -4.77 11.48 -40.61
N TYR A 788 -5.76 11.29 -41.48
CA TYR A 788 -5.78 10.21 -42.44
C TYR A 788 -6.41 10.63 -43.77
N GLY A 789 -6.02 9.95 -44.86
CA GLY A 789 -6.61 10.08 -46.18
C GLY A 789 -7.39 8.82 -46.59
N GLU A 790 -8.55 8.99 -47.22
CA GLU A 790 -9.38 7.89 -47.74
C GLU A 790 -10.12 8.38 -48.99
N GLY A 791 -9.90 7.76 -50.16
CA GLY A 791 -10.67 8.08 -51.38
C GLY A 791 -10.63 9.56 -51.82
N GLY A 792 -9.53 10.29 -51.52
CA GLY A 792 -9.39 11.72 -51.82
C GLY A 792 -9.86 12.67 -50.71
N ILE A 793 -10.52 12.15 -49.67
CA ILE A 793 -10.93 12.91 -48.48
C ILE A 793 -9.74 12.98 -47.52
N THR A 794 -9.43 14.19 -47.03
CA THR A 794 -8.39 14.40 -46.01
C THR A 794 -9.03 14.77 -44.69
N THR A 795 -8.69 14.02 -43.64
CA THR A 795 -9.09 14.33 -42.25
C THR A 795 -7.86 14.73 -41.45
N SER A 796 -7.95 15.80 -40.66
CA SER A 796 -6.93 16.20 -39.69
C SER A 796 -7.46 16.30 -38.26
N PHE A 797 -6.58 16.14 -37.28
CA PHE A 797 -6.89 16.17 -35.85
C PHE A 797 -5.92 17.08 -35.10
N THR A 798 -6.41 17.69 -34.02
CA THR A 798 -5.57 18.38 -33.03
C THR A 798 -5.84 17.81 -31.64
N TYR A 799 -4.90 18.03 -30.71
CA TYR A 799 -4.89 17.40 -29.40
C TYR A 799 -4.45 18.38 -28.32
N ASP A 800 -4.88 18.10 -27.10
CA ASP A 800 -4.39 18.76 -25.90
C ASP A 800 -3.04 18.15 -25.44
N SER A 801 -2.47 18.70 -24.37
CA SER A 801 -1.21 18.22 -23.77
C SER A 801 -1.30 16.87 -23.06
N LEU A 802 -2.52 16.38 -22.75
CA LEU A 802 -2.77 15.05 -22.19
C LEU A 802 -3.08 13.98 -23.27
N GLY A 803 -3.17 14.37 -24.54
CA GLY A 803 -3.48 13.49 -25.67
C GLY A 803 -4.96 13.34 -26.00
N SER A 804 -5.86 14.12 -25.39
CA SER A 804 -7.28 14.14 -25.77
C SER A 804 -7.48 14.99 -27.03
N ARG A 805 -8.31 14.50 -27.96
CA ARG A 805 -8.54 15.15 -29.25
C ARG A 805 -9.39 16.40 -29.10
N LEU A 806 -8.85 17.56 -29.49
CA LEU A 806 -9.52 18.87 -29.43
C LEU A 806 -10.34 19.18 -30.67
N SER A 807 -9.91 18.74 -31.84
CA SER A 807 -10.67 18.96 -33.08
C SER A 807 -10.48 17.87 -34.12
N ARG A 808 -11.42 17.83 -35.05
CA ARG A 808 -11.39 17.05 -36.28
C ARG A 808 -11.83 17.95 -37.44
N THR A 809 -11.02 18.04 -38.48
CA THR A 809 -11.39 18.73 -39.72
C THR A 809 -11.47 17.73 -40.85
N GLN A 810 -12.59 17.67 -41.56
CA GLN A 810 -12.79 16.81 -42.73
C GLN A 810 -13.49 17.65 -43.80
N ASP A 811 -12.95 17.69 -45.02
CA ASP A 811 -13.49 18.44 -46.16
C ASP A 811 -13.84 19.92 -45.82
N GLY A 812 -12.96 20.57 -45.05
CA GLY A 812 -13.11 21.97 -44.63
C GLY A 812 -14.09 22.22 -43.48
N ILE A 813 -14.75 21.19 -42.96
CA ILE A 813 -15.65 21.30 -41.80
C ILE A 813 -14.87 20.93 -40.53
N THR A 814 -14.73 21.90 -39.60
CA THR A 814 -14.06 21.66 -38.31
C THR A 814 -15.08 21.44 -37.21
N LYS A 815 -14.96 20.29 -36.56
CA LYS A 815 -15.59 19.99 -35.27
C LYS A 815 -14.57 20.13 -34.15
N SER A 816 -14.97 20.75 -33.04
CA SER A 816 -14.13 20.91 -31.84
C SER A 816 -14.83 20.34 -30.61
N TYR A 817 -14.03 19.90 -29.64
CA TYR A 817 -14.49 19.11 -28.49
C TYR A 817 -14.06 19.76 -27.18
N ILE A 818 -15.01 19.94 -26.26
CA ILE A 818 -14.73 20.40 -24.90
C ILE A 818 -14.78 19.20 -23.96
N TRP A 819 -13.65 18.90 -23.33
CA TRP A 819 -13.47 17.78 -22.40
C TRP A 819 -13.70 18.21 -20.96
N ASN A 820 -14.33 17.31 -20.19
CA ASN A 820 -14.40 17.38 -18.73
C ASN A 820 -13.37 16.46 -18.10
N TYR A 821 -12.54 17.01 -17.21
CA TYR A 821 -11.51 16.30 -16.47
C TYR A 821 -11.90 16.00 -15.01
N ALA A 822 -13.13 16.34 -14.61
CA ALA A 822 -13.66 16.02 -13.28
C ALA A 822 -14.16 14.57 -13.14
N PHE A 823 -14.37 13.87 -14.26
CA PHE A 823 -14.70 12.45 -14.26
C PHE A 823 -13.45 11.58 -14.16
N VAL A 824 -13.63 10.36 -13.64
CA VAL A 824 -12.58 9.33 -13.61
C VAL A 824 -12.07 9.02 -15.02
N ILE A 825 -12.97 9.01 -16.00
CA ILE A 825 -12.67 8.90 -17.42
C ILE A 825 -12.95 10.25 -18.06
N HIS A 826 -11.90 10.96 -18.50
CA HIS A 826 -12.07 12.22 -19.21
C HIS A 826 -13.04 12.03 -20.38
N SER A 827 -14.02 12.92 -20.51
CA SER A 827 -15.14 12.74 -21.45
C SER A 827 -15.44 14.03 -22.21
N VAL A 828 -15.82 13.91 -23.49
CA VAL A 828 -16.24 15.06 -24.31
C VAL A 828 -17.65 15.48 -23.91
N CYS A 829 -17.84 16.66 -23.33
CA CYS A 829 -19.16 17.15 -22.94
C CYS A 829 -19.84 18.00 -24.03
N ILE A 830 -19.05 18.69 -24.87
CA ILE A 830 -19.58 19.58 -25.91
C ILE A 830 -18.86 19.30 -27.23
N GLU A 831 -19.62 19.04 -28.30
CA GLU A 831 -19.13 19.10 -29.69
C GLU A 831 -19.61 20.40 -30.31
N LYS A 832 -18.69 21.18 -30.89
CA LYS A 832 -18.94 22.41 -31.62
C LYS A 832 -18.63 22.22 -33.10
N GLN A 833 -19.40 22.85 -33.99
CA GLN A 833 -19.07 22.95 -35.41
C GLN A 833 -18.89 24.42 -35.77
N ASN A 834 -17.72 24.78 -36.31
CA ASN A 834 -17.36 26.16 -36.66
C ASN A 834 -17.64 27.17 -35.53
N GLY A 835 -17.34 26.78 -34.28
CA GLY A 835 -17.51 27.61 -33.08
C GLY A 835 -18.91 27.58 -32.43
N THR A 836 -19.91 26.98 -33.07
CA THR A 836 -21.27 26.86 -32.52
C THR A 836 -21.50 25.50 -31.89
N ASP A 837 -22.14 25.46 -30.73
CA ASP A 837 -22.50 24.21 -30.04
C ASP A 837 -23.44 23.38 -30.92
N LEU A 838 -23.00 22.17 -31.27
CA LEU A 838 -23.73 21.22 -32.11
C LEU A 838 -24.42 20.15 -31.26
N ARG A 839 -23.71 19.60 -30.26
CA ARG A 839 -24.20 18.54 -29.37
C ARG A 839 -23.64 18.70 -27.96
N TYR A 840 -24.45 18.28 -26.99
CA TYR A 840 -24.02 18.04 -25.62
C TYR A 840 -24.12 16.55 -25.31
N TYR A 841 -23.12 16.02 -24.61
CA TYR A 841 -23.04 14.62 -24.24
C TYR A 841 -23.11 14.53 -22.73
N ILE A 842 -24.13 13.82 -22.23
CA ILE A 842 -24.38 13.68 -20.80
C ILE A 842 -23.83 12.33 -20.35
N TYR A 843 -23.00 12.33 -19.32
CA TYR A 843 -22.41 11.13 -18.75
C TYR A 843 -22.86 10.96 -17.32
N ASN A 844 -22.90 9.71 -16.85
CA ASN A 844 -22.87 9.46 -15.41
C ASN A 844 -21.46 9.76 -14.85
N PRO A 845 -21.29 9.92 -13.52
CA PRO A 845 -19.99 10.22 -12.90
C PRO A 845 -18.92 9.14 -13.10
N ALA A 846 -19.31 7.93 -13.52
CA ALA A 846 -18.39 6.85 -13.85
C ALA A 846 -17.89 6.90 -15.31
N GLY A 847 -18.31 7.89 -16.11
CA GLY A 847 -17.87 8.07 -17.49
C GLY A 847 -18.70 7.32 -18.54
N VAL A 848 -19.89 6.83 -18.19
CA VAL A 848 -20.81 6.17 -19.14
C VAL A 848 -21.73 7.21 -19.77
N LEU A 849 -21.77 7.28 -21.11
CA LEU A 849 -22.66 8.15 -21.89
C LEU A 849 -24.12 7.69 -21.74
N LEU A 850 -25.06 8.62 -21.55
CA LEU A 850 -26.48 8.36 -21.26
C LEU A 850 -27.43 8.60 -22.44
#